data_AF-F9WR54-F1
#
_entry.id   AF-F9WR54-F1
#
_cell.length_a   1.000
_cell.length_b   1.000
_cell.length_c   1.000
_cell.angle_alpha   90.00
_cell.angle_beta   90.00
_cell.angle_gamma   90.00
#
_symmetry.space_group_name_H-M   'P 1'
#
loop_
_entity.id
_entity.type
_entity.pdbx_description
1 polymer ?
#
loop_
_entity_poly.entity_id
_entity_poly.type
_entity_poly.pdbx_seq_one_letter_code
_entity_poly.pdbx_strand_id
1 'polypeptide(L)'
;MYNRVLLLLLLTVGACAAAARGCRRTTASAPEKCAAERLLWGWMDVAKQAEEREQSVMLNLEALEIRRRNAQHTLAQALVRAKAVLADWPGQNTANVEAMIRRLNVLEQETIAGYKQRTQNEEEVRALANESREQTQAAYFDIRRRGRYITGRVWKGKFLTYKEVADDLAEMGMPRRSCEDNGIVSVVLQGLDHRLNNGSDLHNWKQTNLAVLKQAEANVGSQGYRCITHTPDIEESANDIRLAIERTLAALEKGLEKYDTLDEEVRKLELVAKQESGEVDKVDSRIIEQVTEGTKNLCTDLKKSRGIANKLAQARIVMESLEAKATNLTQKAEILTNRALKKARTLSVVGDTFSALNGSLQMPLKSEAYKYGTPLSTKETKPTFALNVGVFVELSRTAKRAAADGKEKIQVAAKLLKSVDTELKTWLSNTKQLVGNLDEDACDEVLSFLQNGTLLNTSLRQFGARATALMSEKKTIEDLGRKVALLEAALKQVTTHHAEVDAAMQLAAALEAEQVEKTAASVARVLRSLMKNLCDSAEEIAELQRQNAAFQKDSHALEYKISDAASKAQHMWNAAKNEYDMPQNLENELKNELQIAAVITAALSENIAKSQNLVEKMCVKAATHDETTGQSHDAVGQFVRTINLDLTDFSCPRVCQGQSLNEVVTSLTEKPDSLLKTVSHIAGLEAYVKNVRRTILETWSHTNGLTSGADAEKKRANNVLQRIKDLETTVERIKIKKQADSVAHELQSIMDKICASATKLHAIKAIGNGFIATAKALKDNVSVESRRAKAAWRDAEDVSGISQEVEDGSHMPREVLRRLRNI
;
A
#
# COMPACT_ATOMS: atom_id res chain seq x y z
N MET A 1 -69.99 -67.08 -116.43
CA MET A 1 -71.38 -67.31 -116.84
C MET A 1 -72.21 -67.63 -115.60
N TYR A 2 -72.82 -66.58 -115.05
CA TYR A 2 -73.97 -66.65 -114.14
C TYR A 2 -75.17 -67.20 -114.93
N ASN A 3 -75.71 -68.37 -114.53
CA ASN A 3 -77.10 -68.81 -114.74
C ASN A 3 -77.29 -70.28 -114.30
N ARG A 4 -76.95 -70.60 -113.04
CA ARG A 4 -77.26 -71.89 -112.40
C ARG A 4 -77.78 -71.77 -110.97
N VAL A 5 -78.34 -70.61 -110.63
CA VAL A 5 -79.06 -70.39 -109.39
C VAL A 5 -80.47 -69.92 -109.79
N LEU A 6 -81.49 -70.42 -109.10
CA LEU A 6 -82.85 -69.87 -109.05
C LEU A 6 -83.96 -70.45 -109.94
N LEU A 7 -84.05 -71.78 -110.08
CA LEU A 7 -85.30 -72.42 -110.49
C LEU A 7 -85.41 -73.89 -110.03
N LEU A 8 -85.10 -74.36 -108.81
CA LEU A 8 -84.99 -73.82 -107.44
C LEU A 8 -86.13 -72.90 -106.99
N LEU A 9 -87.38 -73.31 -107.23
CA LEU A 9 -88.54 -73.11 -106.34
C LEU A 9 -89.76 -73.73 -107.03
N LEU A 10 -90.45 -74.64 -106.32
CA LEU A 10 -91.78 -75.21 -106.59
C LEU A 10 -91.81 -76.62 -107.24
N LEU A 11 -92.34 -77.56 -106.43
CA LEU A 11 -93.08 -78.79 -106.80
C LEU A 11 -92.17 -79.99 -107.17
N THR A 12 -91.93 -80.95 -106.29
CA THR A 12 -92.90 -81.83 -105.61
C THR A 12 -92.12 -82.60 -104.53
N VAL A 13 -92.37 -82.49 -103.22
CA VAL A 13 -93.54 -82.96 -102.45
C VAL A 13 -93.97 -84.36 -102.88
N GLY A 14 -93.60 -85.39 -102.12
CA GLY A 14 -94.25 -86.70 -102.26
C GLY A 14 -93.44 -87.97 -101.95
N ALA A 15 -92.61 -88.01 -100.90
CA ALA A 15 -92.25 -89.27 -100.24
C ALA A 15 -92.19 -89.03 -98.73
N CYS A 16 -93.38 -89.08 -98.13
CA CYS A 16 -93.65 -88.89 -96.72
C CYS A 16 -93.37 -90.14 -95.89
N ALA A 17 -93.00 -89.88 -94.63
CA ALA A 17 -93.43 -90.60 -93.42
C ALA A 17 -92.82 -91.99 -93.10
N ALA A 18 -91.63 -91.98 -92.51
CA ALA A 18 -91.22 -92.81 -91.35
C ALA A 18 -89.75 -92.41 -91.03
N ALA A 19 -89.40 -91.63 -90.01
CA ALA A 19 -89.71 -91.79 -88.60
C ALA A 19 -89.68 -90.42 -87.89
N ALA A 20 -90.81 -89.71 -87.89
CA ALA A 20 -91.07 -88.69 -86.89
C ALA A 20 -91.57 -89.42 -85.64
N ARG A 21 -90.69 -89.68 -84.66
CA ARG A 21 -91.16 -89.95 -83.29
C ARG A 21 -91.89 -88.68 -82.85
N GLY A 22 -93.21 -88.78 -82.75
CA GLY A 22 -94.05 -87.67 -82.34
C GLY A 22 -93.58 -87.12 -81.01
N CYS A 23 -93.09 -85.88 -81.01
CA CYS A 23 -92.95 -85.13 -79.79
C CYS A 23 -94.33 -84.66 -79.35
N ARG A 24 -94.85 -85.35 -78.33
CA ARG A 24 -96.04 -84.95 -77.58
C ARG A 24 -95.71 -83.59 -76.96
N ARG A 25 -96.58 -82.57 -77.12
CA ARG A 25 -96.49 -81.31 -76.37
C ARG A 25 -96.52 -81.62 -74.87
N THR A 26 -95.36 -81.70 -74.25
CA THR A 26 -95.21 -81.76 -72.79
C THR A 26 -94.63 -80.43 -72.35
N THR A 27 -95.33 -79.75 -71.45
CA THR A 27 -94.74 -78.69 -70.62
C THR A 27 -93.49 -79.26 -69.95
N ALA A 28 -92.40 -78.50 -69.88
CA ALA A 28 -91.21 -78.89 -69.10
C ALA A 28 -91.63 -79.39 -67.71
N SER A 29 -90.96 -80.40 -67.18
CA SER A 29 -91.30 -80.93 -65.85
C SER A 29 -91.04 -79.86 -64.78
N ALA A 30 -91.76 -79.89 -63.64
CA ALA A 30 -91.57 -78.89 -62.59
C ALA A 30 -90.10 -78.76 -62.12
N PRO A 31 -89.32 -79.85 -61.94
CA PRO A 31 -87.91 -79.77 -61.53
C PRO A 31 -86.98 -79.09 -62.55
N GLU A 32 -87.24 -79.28 -63.84
CA GLU A 32 -86.49 -78.69 -64.95
C GLU A 32 -86.62 -77.16 -64.99
N LYS A 33 -87.85 -76.65 -64.83
CA LYS A 33 -88.09 -75.21 -64.73
C LYS A 33 -87.35 -74.62 -63.53
N CYS A 34 -87.36 -75.32 -62.41
CA CYS A 34 -86.65 -74.93 -61.19
C CYS A 34 -85.14 -74.91 -61.35
N ALA A 35 -84.57 -75.84 -62.12
CA ALA A 35 -83.14 -75.84 -62.42
C ALA A 35 -82.72 -74.56 -63.18
N ALA A 36 -83.52 -74.14 -64.18
CA ALA A 36 -83.28 -72.90 -64.92
C ALA A 36 -83.46 -71.65 -64.04
N GLU A 37 -84.48 -71.61 -63.16
CA GLU A 37 -84.66 -70.52 -62.17
C GLU A 37 -83.45 -70.42 -61.23
N ARG A 38 -82.97 -71.54 -60.69
CA ARG A 38 -81.80 -71.57 -59.79
C ARG A 38 -80.52 -71.15 -60.51
N LEU A 39 -80.33 -71.53 -61.78
CA LEU A 39 -79.19 -71.10 -62.58
C LEU A 39 -79.18 -69.58 -62.80
N LEU A 40 -80.34 -68.96 -63.06
CA LEU A 40 -80.45 -67.50 -63.16
C LEU A 40 -80.03 -66.80 -61.86
N TRP A 41 -80.42 -67.32 -60.71
CA TRP A 41 -79.96 -66.80 -59.41
C TRP A 41 -78.46 -67.00 -59.19
N GLY A 42 -77.88 -68.11 -59.67
CA GLY A 42 -76.43 -68.32 -59.64
C GLY A 42 -75.66 -67.27 -60.45
N TRP A 43 -76.11 -66.98 -61.67
CA TRP A 43 -75.55 -65.89 -62.48
C TRP A 43 -75.75 -64.52 -61.82
N MET A 44 -76.92 -64.29 -61.22
CA MET A 44 -77.24 -63.07 -60.48
C MET A 44 -76.29 -62.83 -59.30
N ASP A 45 -75.94 -63.88 -58.55
CA ASP A 45 -75.02 -63.79 -57.41
C ASP A 45 -73.60 -63.43 -57.83
N VAL A 46 -73.10 -64.00 -58.93
CA VAL A 46 -71.76 -63.67 -59.47
C VAL A 46 -71.72 -62.25 -60.00
N ALA A 47 -72.75 -61.81 -60.73
CA ALA A 47 -72.89 -60.43 -61.20
C ALA A 47 -72.92 -59.42 -60.03
N LYS A 48 -73.64 -59.74 -58.95
CA LYS A 48 -73.67 -58.92 -57.73
C LYS A 48 -72.29 -58.75 -57.10
N GLN A 49 -71.54 -59.84 -56.96
CA GLN A 49 -70.21 -59.78 -56.35
C GLN A 49 -69.26 -58.91 -57.19
N ALA A 50 -69.36 -58.98 -58.51
CA ALA A 50 -68.60 -58.12 -59.41
C ALA A 50 -68.97 -56.64 -59.26
N GLU A 51 -70.27 -56.30 -59.18
CA GLU A 51 -70.77 -54.94 -58.91
C GLU A 51 -70.25 -54.38 -57.59
N GLU A 52 -70.31 -55.16 -56.50
CA GLU A 52 -69.81 -54.74 -55.18
C GLU A 52 -68.29 -54.48 -55.20
N ARG A 53 -67.51 -55.34 -55.87
CA ARG A 53 -66.07 -55.18 -56.00
C ARG A 53 -65.68 -53.99 -56.86
N GLU A 54 -66.38 -53.76 -57.96
CA GLU A 54 -66.22 -52.59 -58.84
C GLU A 54 -66.43 -51.27 -58.06
N GLN A 55 -67.50 -51.18 -57.27
CA GLN A 55 -67.75 -50.01 -56.42
C GLN A 55 -66.60 -49.78 -55.41
N SER A 56 -66.06 -50.86 -54.83
CA SER A 56 -64.90 -50.73 -53.94
C SER A 56 -63.64 -50.23 -54.67
N VAL A 57 -63.42 -50.62 -55.93
CA VAL A 57 -62.28 -50.11 -56.74
C VAL A 57 -62.44 -48.61 -56.97
N MET A 58 -63.64 -48.16 -57.29
CA MET A 58 -63.93 -46.73 -57.48
C MET A 58 -63.66 -45.90 -56.21
N LEU A 59 -64.11 -46.36 -55.05
CA LEU A 59 -63.83 -45.69 -53.76
C LEU A 59 -62.33 -45.68 -53.43
N ASN A 60 -61.65 -46.80 -53.67
CA ASN A 60 -60.21 -46.92 -53.43
C ASN A 60 -59.40 -46.01 -54.37
N LEU A 61 -59.86 -45.79 -55.60
CA LEU A 61 -59.24 -44.88 -56.55
C LEU A 61 -59.35 -43.41 -56.10
N GLU A 62 -60.50 -43.00 -55.55
CA GLU A 62 -60.67 -41.64 -54.99
C GLU A 62 -59.73 -41.39 -53.80
N ALA A 63 -59.61 -42.37 -52.90
CA ALA A 63 -58.68 -42.29 -51.76
C ALA A 63 -57.21 -42.19 -52.21
N LEU A 64 -56.85 -42.92 -53.27
CA LEU A 64 -55.53 -42.88 -53.88
C LEU A 64 -55.23 -41.50 -54.50
N GLU A 65 -56.20 -40.88 -55.15
CA GLU A 65 -56.05 -39.53 -55.72
C GLU A 65 -55.72 -38.48 -54.64
N ILE A 66 -56.40 -38.55 -53.49
CA ILE A 66 -56.13 -37.67 -52.33
C ILE A 66 -54.72 -37.88 -51.80
N ARG A 67 -54.32 -39.14 -51.60
CA ARG A 67 -52.98 -39.52 -51.14
C ARG A 67 -51.88 -38.99 -52.07
N ARG A 68 -52.06 -39.15 -53.38
CA ARG A 68 -51.16 -38.61 -54.40
C ARG A 68 -51.04 -37.08 -54.29
N ARG A 69 -52.16 -36.36 -54.21
CA ARG A 69 -52.16 -34.89 -54.06
C ARG A 69 -51.43 -34.42 -52.80
N ASN A 70 -51.63 -35.12 -51.68
CA ASN A 70 -50.93 -34.81 -50.42
C ASN A 70 -49.42 -35.00 -50.55
N ALA A 71 -48.96 -36.11 -51.14
CA ALA A 71 -47.53 -36.35 -51.34
C ALA A 71 -46.87 -35.28 -52.22
N GLN A 72 -47.55 -34.86 -53.29
CA GLN A 72 -47.09 -33.76 -54.15
C GLN A 72 -46.97 -32.45 -53.38
N HIS A 73 -47.97 -32.13 -52.56
CA HIS A 73 -47.96 -30.92 -51.75
C HIS A 73 -46.82 -30.93 -50.73
N THR A 74 -46.59 -32.05 -50.04
CA THR A 74 -45.48 -32.20 -49.09
C THR A 74 -44.13 -31.97 -49.75
N LEU A 75 -43.92 -32.51 -50.96
CA LEU A 75 -42.67 -32.34 -51.69
C LEU A 75 -42.45 -30.88 -52.12
N ALA A 76 -43.48 -30.23 -52.66
CA ALA A 76 -43.43 -28.81 -53.03
C ALA A 76 -43.13 -27.91 -51.81
N GLN A 77 -43.78 -28.18 -50.67
CA GLN A 77 -43.50 -27.47 -49.42
C GLN A 77 -42.06 -27.70 -48.92
N ALA A 78 -41.54 -28.92 -49.00
CA ALA A 78 -40.17 -29.23 -48.64
C ALA A 78 -39.17 -28.43 -49.49
N LEU A 79 -39.41 -28.33 -50.81
CA LEU A 79 -38.57 -27.54 -51.71
C LEU A 79 -38.62 -26.04 -51.40
N VAL A 80 -39.80 -25.47 -51.15
CA VAL A 80 -39.93 -24.06 -50.75
C VAL A 80 -39.16 -23.78 -49.46
N ARG A 81 -39.31 -24.66 -48.45
CA ARG A 81 -38.56 -24.54 -47.18
C ARG A 81 -37.06 -24.66 -47.39
N ALA A 82 -36.59 -25.63 -48.17
CA ALA A 82 -35.17 -25.80 -48.46
C ALA A 82 -34.57 -24.58 -49.19
N LYS A 83 -35.28 -24.02 -50.17
CA LYS A 83 -34.87 -22.79 -50.89
C LYS A 83 -34.78 -21.59 -49.95
N ALA A 84 -35.73 -21.44 -49.02
CA ALA A 84 -35.68 -20.41 -47.99
C ALA A 84 -34.43 -20.58 -47.10
N VAL A 85 -34.18 -21.80 -46.60
CA VAL A 85 -32.99 -22.09 -45.79
C VAL A 85 -31.69 -21.70 -46.51
N LEU A 86 -31.55 -21.98 -47.82
CA LEU A 86 -30.36 -21.60 -48.58
C LEU A 86 -30.23 -20.10 -48.82
N ALA A 87 -31.32 -19.44 -49.22
CA ALA A 87 -31.29 -18.00 -49.53
C ALA A 87 -30.93 -17.15 -48.30
N ASP A 88 -31.30 -17.64 -47.12
CA ASP A 88 -31.23 -16.90 -45.87
C ASP A 88 -30.05 -17.31 -44.97
N TRP A 89 -29.30 -18.37 -45.31
CA TRP A 89 -28.13 -18.83 -44.56
C TRP A 89 -26.81 -18.45 -45.23
N PRO A 90 -26.07 -17.46 -44.69
CA PRO A 90 -24.75 -17.09 -45.22
C PRO A 90 -23.60 -17.95 -44.67
N GLY A 91 -23.88 -19.03 -43.92
CA GLY A 91 -22.86 -19.80 -43.20
C GLY A 91 -22.09 -20.82 -44.05
N GLN A 92 -21.00 -21.34 -43.49
CA GLN A 92 -20.10 -22.31 -44.11
C GLN A 92 -20.69 -23.73 -44.11
N ASN A 93 -21.70 -23.99 -44.96
CA ASN A 93 -22.10 -25.35 -45.39
C ASN A 93 -23.24 -25.35 -46.44
N THR A 94 -23.32 -24.32 -47.29
CA THR A 94 -24.40 -24.22 -48.29
C THR A 94 -24.45 -25.41 -49.25
N ALA A 95 -23.31 -26.07 -49.49
CA ALA A 95 -23.20 -27.24 -50.36
C ALA A 95 -24.19 -28.37 -50.02
N ASN A 96 -24.44 -28.64 -48.73
CA ASN A 96 -25.38 -29.69 -48.32
C ASN A 96 -26.83 -29.30 -48.59
N VAL A 97 -27.19 -28.03 -48.37
CA VAL A 97 -28.53 -27.49 -48.64
C VAL A 97 -28.76 -27.36 -50.15
N GLU A 98 -27.75 -26.92 -50.90
CA GLU A 98 -27.76 -26.87 -52.36
C GLU A 98 -27.94 -28.26 -52.98
N ALA A 99 -27.23 -29.28 -52.47
CA ALA A 99 -27.41 -30.66 -52.91
C ALA A 99 -28.84 -31.16 -52.63
N MET A 100 -29.41 -30.82 -51.46
CA MET A 100 -30.79 -31.14 -51.12
C MET A 100 -31.79 -30.45 -52.06
N ILE A 101 -31.63 -29.15 -52.35
CA ILE A 101 -32.47 -28.41 -53.30
C ILE A 101 -32.39 -29.05 -54.69
N ARG A 102 -31.20 -29.45 -55.15
CA ARG A 102 -31.04 -30.16 -56.43
C ARG A 102 -31.84 -31.46 -56.42
N ARG A 103 -31.73 -32.29 -55.37
CA ARG A 103 -32.51 -33.53 -55.24
C ARG A 103 -34.02 -33.27 -55.24
N LEU A 104 -34.50 -32.32 -54.44
CA LEU A 104 -35.91 -31.95 -54.36
C LEU A 104 -36.45 -31.41 -55.69
N ASN A 105 -35.69 -30.60 -56.43
CA ASN A 105 -36.09 -30.14 -57.77
C ASN A 105 -36.19 -31.32 -58.76
N VAL A 106 -35.25 -32.27 -58.73
CA VAL A 106 -35.31 -33.48 -59.58
C VAL A 106 -36.57 -34.28 -59.27
N LEU A 107 -36.84 -34.53 -57.99
CA LEU A 107 -38.04 -35.25 -57.55
C LEU A 107 -39.33 -34.52 -57.91
N GLU A 108 -39.38 -33.18 -57.83
CA GLU A 108 -40.53 -32.38 -58.24
C GLU A 108 -40.77 -32.53 -59.75
N GLN A 109 -39.70 -32.47 -60.55
CA GLN A 109 -39.78 -32.67 -62.00
C GLN A 109 -40.24 -34.08 -62.36
N GLU A 110 -39.70 -35.12 -61.74
CA GLU A 110 -40.16 -36.50 -61.92
C GLU A 110 -41.63 -36.68 -61.54
N THR A 111 -42.06 -36.01 -60.46
CA THR A 111 -43.44 -36.03 -59.98
C THR A 111 -44.39 -35.34 -60.97
N ILE A 112 -43.99 -34.21 -61.55
CA ILE A 112 -44.73 -33.50 -62.60
C ILE A 112 -44.77 -34.31 -63.89
N ALA A 113 -43.64 -34.88 -64.32
CA ALA A 113 -43.55 -35.68 -65.54
C ALA A 113 -44.45 -36.93 -65.46
N GLY A 114 -44.42 -37.64 -64.33
CA GLY A 114 -45.28 -38.80 -64.09
C GLY A 114 -46.74 -38.46 -63.79
N TYR A 115 -47.11 -37.19 -63.57
CA TYR A 115 -48.48 -36.79 -63.27
C TYR A 115 -49.43 -37.16 -64.41
N LYS A 116 -49.06 -36.82 -65.65
CA LYS A 116 -49.89 -37.11 -66.83
C LYS A 116 -50.15 -38.62 -66.98
N GLN A 117 -49.12 -39.43 -66.78
CA GLN A 117 -49.23 -40.89 -66.85
C GLN A 117 -50.11 -41.46 -65.73
N ARG A 118 -49.95 -40.98 -64.49
CA ARG A 118 -50.78 -41.42 -63.35
C ARG A 118 -52.24 -41.03 -63.53
N THR A 119 -52.53 -39.80 -63.96
CA THR A 119 -53.91 -39.36 -64.25
C THR A 119 -54.51 -40.16 -65.41
N GLN A 120 -53.75 -40.47 -66.46
CA GLN A 120 -54.22 -41.34 -67.52
C GLN A 120 -54.52 -42.76 -67.00
N ASN A 121 -53.66 -43.31 -66.13
CA ASN A 121 -53.92 -44.60 -65.50
C ASN A 121 -55.17 -44.55 -64.58
N GLU A 122 -55.39 -43.47 -63.84
CA GLU A 122 -56.60 -43.24 -63.03
C GLU A 122 -57.86 -43.25 -63.92
N GLU A 123 -57.84 -42.55 -65.06
CA GLU A 123 -58.92 -42.53 -66.04
C GLU A 123 -59.17 -43.90 -66.67
N GLU A 124 -58.12 -44.66 -66.98
CA GLU A 124 -58.23 -46.01 -67.53
C GLU A 124 -58.81 -47.01 -66.52
N VAL A 125 -58.42 -46.94 -65.24
CA VAL A 125 -59.04 -47.75 -64.17
C VAL A 125 -60.53 -47.41 -64.04
N ARG A 126 -60.88 -46.13 -64.08
CA ARG A 126 -62.28 -45.66 -64.03
C ARG A 126 -63.08 -46.15 -65.24
N ALA A 127 -62.49 -46.11 -66.44
CA ALA A 127 -63.12 -46.61 -67.65
C ALA A 127 -63.40 -48.11 -67.56
N LEU A 128 -62.44 -48.91 -67.06
CA LEU A 128 -62.59 -50.36 -66.89
C LEU A 128 -63.60 -50.73 -65.80
N ALA A 129 -63.65 -49.97 -64.71
CA ALA A 129 -64.68 -50.13 -63.68
C ALA A 129 -66.08 -49.83 -64.27
N ASN A 130 -66.22 -48.74 -65.03
CA ASN A 130 -67.48 -48.42 -65.71
C ASN A 130 -67.87 -49.46 -66.77
N GLU A 131 -66.90 -49.99 -67.54
CA GLU A 131 -67.14 -51.08 -68.48
C GLU A 131 -67.65 -52.33 -67.75
N SER A 132 -67.01 -52.71 -66.63
CA SER A 132 -67.48 -53.79 -65.75
C SER A 132 -68.92 -53.55 -65.28
N ARG A 133 -69.26 -52.32 -64.92
CA ARG A 133 -70.61 -51.92 -64.50
C ARG A 133 -71.64 -52.08 -65.62
N GLU A 134 -71.32 -51.58 -66.82
CA GLU A 134 -72.18 -51.69 -67.99
C GLU A 134 -72.44 -53.15 -68.37
N GLN A 135 -71.40 -53.99 -68.35
CA GLN A 135 -71.54 -55.43 -68.61
C GLN A 135 -72.34 -56.14 -67.51
N THR A 136 -72.23 -55.69 -66.25
CA THR A 136 -73.07 -56.20 -65.16
C THR A 136 -74.54 -55.85 -65.37
N GLN A 137 -74.83 -54.63 -65.84
CA GLN A 137 -76.19 -54.24 -66.21
C GLN A 137 -76.72 -55.04 -67.40
N ALA A 138 -75.88 -55.36 -68.39
CA ALA A 138 -76.24 -56.25 -69.50
C ALA A 138 -76.59 -57.66 -68.99
N ALA A 139 -75.78 -58.22 -68.08
CA ALA A 139 -76.08 -59.50 -67.43
C ALA A 139 -77.42 -59.47 -66.70
N TYR A 140 -77.69 -58.41 -65.92
CA TYR A 140 -78.98 -58.22 -65.25
C TYR A 140 -80.15 -58.09 -66.22
N PHE A 141 -79.96 -57.41 -67.35
CA PHE A 141 -80.98 -57.30 -68.39
C PHE A 141 -81.30 -58.67 -68.99
N ASP A 142 -80.29 -59.46 -69.33
CA ASP A 142 -80.45 -60.78 -69.94
C ASP A 142 -81.04 -61.79 -68.94
N ILE A 143 -80.62 -61.74 -67.68
CA ILE A 143 -81.22 -62.53 -66.58
C ILE A 143 -82.72 -62.20 -66.44
N ARG A 144 -83.07 -60.91 -66.37
CA ARG A 144 -84.48 -60.48 -66.26
C ARG A 144 -85.30 -60.88 -67.48
N ARG A 145 -84.76 -60.65 -68.68
CA ARG A 145 -85.37 -61.04 -69.96
C ARG A 145 -85.62 -62.55 -69.99
N ARG A 146 -84.67 -63.37 -69.51
CA ARG A 146 -84.84 -64.82 -69.44
C ARG A 146 -85.87 -65.24 -68.39
N GLY A 147 -85.92 -64.57 -67.26
CA GLY A 147 -86.96 -64.75 -66.26
C GLY A 147 -88.37 -64.61 -66.83
N ARG A 148 -88.60 -63.61 -67.67
CA ARG A 148 -89.85 -63.44 -68.43
C ARG A 148 -90.12 -64.60 -69.38
N TYR A 149 -89.11 -65.07 -70.11
CA TYR A 149 -89.29 -66.20 -71.02
C TYR A 149 -89.66 -67.49 -70.28
N ILE A 150 -89.07 -67.76 -69.11
CA ILE A 150 -89.36 -68.96 -68.29
C ILE A 150 -90.77 -68.92 -67.70
N THR A 151 -91.25 -67.74 -67.30
CA THR A 151 -92.51 -67.60 -66.55
C THR A 151 -93.70 -67.14 -67.40
N GLY A 152 -93.43 -66.55 -68.57
CA GLY A 152 -94.41 -65.86 -69.40
C GLY A 152 -94.89 -64.51 -68.83
N ARG A 153 -94.36 -64.07 -67.67
CA ARG A 153 -94.81 -62.86 -66.98
C ARG A 153 -93.97 -61.65 -67.36
N VAL A 154 -94.61 -60.48 -67.44
CA VAL A 154 -93.94 -59.21 -67.74
C VAL A 154 -93.45 -58.60 -66.41
N TRP A 155 -92.24 -58.06 -66.40
CA TRP A 155 -91.68 -57.34 -65.25
C TRP A 155 -92.10 -55.85 -65.27
N LYS A 156 -92.02 -55.17 -64.12
CA LYS A 156 -92.41 -53.76 -63.97
C LYS A 156 -91.24 -52.81 -63.74
N GLY A 157 -90.12 -53.34 -63.23
CA GLY A 157 -88.91 -52.57 -62.94
C GLY A 157 -88.31 -51.91 -64.19
N LYS A 158 -87.78 -50.69 -64.00
CA LYS A 158 -87.13 -49.92 -65.06
C LYS A 158 -85.61 -49.93 -64.95
N PHE A 159 -85.04 -50.04 -63.76
CA PHE A 159 -83.59 -50.03 -63.60
C PHE A 159 -83.01 -51.45 -63.63
N LEU A 160 -81.69 -51.51 -63.76
CA LEU A 160 -80.89 -52.73 -63.89
C LEU A 160 -79.90 -52.78 -62.74
N THR A 161 -80.41 -52.92 -61.52
CA THR A 161 -79.61 -53.12 -60.31
C THR A 161 -79.87 -54.51 -59.74
N TYR A 162 -78.98 -55.02 -58.88
CA TYR A 162 -79.19 -56.32 -58.24
C TYR A 162 -80.58 -56.41 -57.59
N LYS A 163 -80.92 -55.39 -56.77
CA LYS A 163 -82.16 -55.36 -56.01
C LYS A 163 -83.38 -55.38 -56.92
N GLU A 164 -83.40 -54.54 -57.94
CA GLU A 164 -84.57 -54.43 -58.81
C GLU A 164 -84.79 -55.64 -59.70
N VAL A 165 -83.71 -56.22 -60.24
CA VAL A 165 -83.83 -57.45 -61.01
C VAL A 165 -84.22 -58.63 -60.11
N ALA A 166 -83.70 -58.69 -58.87
CA ALA A 166 -84.13 -59.67 -57.88
C ALA A 166 -85.63 -59.56 -57.55
N ASP A 167 -86.13 -58.33 -57.37
CA ASP A 167 -87.55 -58.05 -57.13
C ASP A 167 -88.41 -58.43 -58.35
N ASP A 168 -87.97 -58.06 -59.57
CA ASP A 168 -88.64 -58.43 -60.83
C ASP A 168 -88.71 -59.97 -61.00
N LEU A 169 -87.63 -60.71 -60.71
CA LEU A 169 -87.61 -62.18 -60.76
C LEU A 169 -88.61 -62.78 -59.75
N ALA A 170 -88.68 -62.22 -58.54
CA ALA A 170 -89.63 -62.67 -57.52
C ALA A 170 -91.10 -62.41 -57.93
N GLU A 171 -91.42 -61.22 -58.47
CA GLU A 171 -92.77 -60.90 -58.99
C GLU A 171 -93.19 -61.80 -60.16
N MET A 172 -92.23 -62.18 -61.01
CA MET A 172 -92.44 -63.15 -62.09
C MET A 172 -92.72 -64.57 -61.57
N GLY A 173 -92.67 -64.80 -60.26
CA GLY A 173 -92.96 -66.09 -59.64
C GLY A 173 -91.73 -66.98 -59.50
N MET A 174 -90.52 -66.40 -59.53
CA MET A 174 -89.25 -67.09 -59.29
C MET A 174 -88.54 -66.55 -58.03
N PRO A 175 -89.21 -66.52 -56.84
CA PRO A 175 -88.48 -66.16 -55.63
C PRO A 175 -87.30 -67.11 -55.43
N ARG A 176 -86.20 -66.63 -54.85
CA ARG A 176 -84.92 -67.36 -54.72
C ARG A 176 -85.00 -68.79 -54.16
N ARG A 177 -86.09 -69.15 -53.48
CA ARG A 177 -86.35 -70.48 -52.90
C ARG A 177 -87.70 -71.08 -53.34
N SER A 178 -88.18 -70.72 -54.52
CA SER A 178 -89.54 -71.02 -55.03
C SER A 178 -89.82 -72.50 -55.23
N CYS A 179 -88.82 -73.28 -55.67
CA CYS A 179 -89.08 -74.64 -56.09
C CYS A 179 -87.84 -75.55 -56.11
N GLU A 180 -88.08 -76.86 -56.08
CA GLU A 180 -87.07 -77.93 -56.00
C GLU A 180 -86.69 -78.43 -57.39
N ASP A 181 -85.40 -78.43 -57.69
CA ASP A 181 -84.82 -78.89 -58.95
C ASP A 181 -84.28 -80.33 -58.86
N ASN A 182 -84.60 -81.07 -57.79
CA ASN A 182 -84.10 -82.42 -57.52
C ASN A 182 -82.57 -82.58 -57.65
N GLY A 183 -81.80 -81.52 -57.39
CA GLY A 183 -80.35 -81.54 -57.44
C GLY A 183 -79.72 -81.37 -58.83
N ILE A 184 -80.50 -81.02 -59.86
CA ILE A 184 -79.99 -80.83 -61.24
C ILE A 184 -78.93 -79.72 -61.29
N VAL A 185 -79.19 -78.57 -60.67
CA VAL A 185 -78.33 -77.39 -60.67
C VAL A 185 -77.90 -77.02 -59.25
N SER A 186 -78.77 -77.20 -58.26
CA SER A 186 -78.55 -76.73 -56.90
C SER A 186 -77.36 -77.35 -56.17
N VAL A 187 -77.03 -78.62 -56.42
CA VAL A 187 -75.83 -79.25 -55.87
C VAL A 187 -74.58 -78.63 -56.48
N VAL A 188 -74.60 -78.33 -57.78
CA VAL A 188 -73.45 -77.70 -58.46
C VAL A 188 -73.26 -76.25 -57.98
N LEU A 189 -74.35 -75.48 -57.87
CA LEU A 189 -74.27 -74.08 -57.43
C LEU A 189 -73.83 -73.91 -55.96
N GLN A 190 -73.85 -74.96 -55.13
CA GLN A 190 -73.21 -74.91 -53.81
C GLN A 190 -71.68 -74.69 -53.91
N GLY A 191 -71.09 -75.00 -55.07
CA GLY A 191 -69.69 -74.69 -55.36
C GLY A 191 -69.41 -73.23 -55.69
N LEU A 192 -70.44 -72.36 -55.79
CA LEU A 192 -70.21 -70.93 -55.99
C LEU A 192 -69.51 -70.32 -54.78
N ASP A 193 -68.42 -69.61 -55.04
CA ASP A 193 -67.79 -68.77 -54.03
C ASP A 193 -68.47 -67.39 -54.02
N HIS A 194 -69.32 -67.18 -53.01
CA HIS A 194 -70.05 -65.94 -52.83
C HIS A 194 -69.21 -64.80 -52.24
N ARG A 195 -67.88 -64.93 -52.12
CA ARG A 195 -67.01 -63.91 -51.50
C ARG A 195 -65.99 -63.34 -52.49
N LEU A 196 -66.30 -62.18 -53.09
CA LEU A 196 -65.30 -61.38 -53.81
C LEU A 196 -64.87 -60.17 -52.96
N ASN A 197 -64.14 -60.43 -51.89
CA ASN A 197 -63.61 -59.38 -50.99
C ASN A 197 -62.38 -58.68 -51.58
N ASN A 198 -61.97 -57.57 -50.95
CA ASN A 198 -60.91 -56.70 -51.44
C ASN A 198 -59.50 -57.31 -51.60
N GLY A 199 -59.24 -58.50 -51.05
CA GLY A 199 -57.98 -59.23 -51.19
C GLY A 199 -58.13 -60.62 -51.83
N SER A 200 -59.28 -60.91 -52.44
CA SER A 200 -59.51 -62.20 -53.09
C SER A 200 -58.84 -62.20 -54.46
N ASP A 201 -58.21 -63.31 -54.82
CA ASP A 201 -57.65 -63.52 -56.16
C ASP A 201 -58.82 -63.57 -57.16
N LEU A 202 -59.05 -62.45 -57.87
CA LEU A 202 -60.15 -62.33 -58.82
C LEU A 202 -59.99 -63.31 -59.98
N HIS A 203 -58.76 -63.62 -60.40
CA HIS A 203 -58.52 -64.58 -61.48
C HIS A 203 -59.00 -65.97 -61.05
N ASN A 204 -58.58 -66.43 -59.87
CA ASN A 204 -58.99 -67.72 -59.33
C ASN A 204 -60.50 -67.78 -59.01
N TRP A 205 -61.04 -66.71 -58.42
CA TRP A 205 -62.47 -66.58 -58.13
C TRP A 205 -63.33 -66.63 -59.40
N LYS A 206 -62.90 -65.93 -60.46
CA LYS A 206 -63.54 -65.93 -61.79
C LYS A 206 -63.54 -67.33 -62.39
N GLN A 207 -62.38 -67.99 -62.45
CA GLN A 207 -62.27 -69.35 -63.02
C GLN A 207 -63.15 -70.34 -62.27
N THR A 208 -63.15 -70.28 -60.94
CA THR A 208 -63.94 -71.17 -60.08
C THR A 208 -65.44 -70.98 -60.32
N ASN A 209 -65.94 -69.75 -60.23
CA ASN A 209 -67.37 -69.48 -60.37
C ASN A 209 -67.89 -69.71 -61.81
N LEU A 210 -67.11 -69.32 -62.83
CA LEU A 210 -67.49 -69.60 -64.23
C LEU A 210 -67.52 -71.10 -64.52
N ALA A 211 -66.59 -71.89 -63.97
CA ALA A 211 -66.61 -73.34 -64.11
C ALA A 211 -67.85 -73.96 -63.47
N VAL A 212 -68.22 -73.52 -62.25
CA VAL A 212 -69.44 -73.95 -61.55
C VAL A 212 -70.69 -73.62 -62.36
N LEU A 213 -70.79 -72.41 -62.89
CA LEU A 213 -71.95 -71.98 -63.69
C LEU A 213 -72.04 -72.72 -65.01
N LYS A 214 -70.92 -72.96 -65.69
CA LYS A 214 -70.85 -73.76 -66.92
C LYS A 214 -71.24 -75.22 -66.69
N GLN A 215 -70.82 -75.80 -65.56
CA GLN A 215 -71.24 -77.15 -65.17
C GLN A 215 -72.75 -77.19 -64.87
N ALA A 216 -73.28 -76.19 -64.17
CA ALA A 216 -74.71 -76.08 -63.92
C ALA A 216 -75.52 -75.91 -65.22
N GLU A 217 -75.03 -75.10 -66.16
CA GLU A 217 -75.60 -74.93 -67.50
C GLU A 217 -75.64 -76.25 -68.29
N ALA A 218 -74.53 -77.00 -68.31
CA ALA A 218 -74.45 -78.30 -68.96
C ALA A 218 -75.42 -79.33 -68.37
N ASN A 219 -75.64 -79.29 -67.04
CA ASN A 219 -76.62 -80.15 -66.38
C ASN A 219 -78.06 -79.84 -66.84
N VAL A 220 -78.40 -78.57 -67.07
CA VAL A 220 -79.69 -78.19 -67.67
C VAL A 220 -79.78 -78.69 -69.10
N GLY A 221 -78.74 -78.50 -69.94
CA GLY A 221 -78.75 -78.91 -71.35
C GLY A 221 -78.83 -80.43 -71.59
N SER A 222 -78.20 -81.23 -70.73
CA SER A 222 -78.13 -82.70 -70.85
C SER A 222 -79.47 -83.45 -70.68
N GLN A 223 -80.48 -82.80 -70.09
CA GLN A 223 -81.80 -83.37 -69.81
C GLN A 223 -82.73 -83.43 -71.04
N GLY A 224 -82.27 -83.06 -72.25
CA GLY A 224 -82.96 -83.41 -73.50
C GLY A 224 -84.11 -82.49 -73.92
N TYR A 225 -83.90 -81.17 -73.93
CA TYR A 225 -84.87 -80.14 -74.35
C TYR A 225 -85.18 -80.07 -75.87
N ARG A 226 -85.10 -81.17 -76.62
CA ARG A 226 -85.29 -81.13 -78.10
C ARG A 226 -86.74 -80.97 -78.58
N CYS A 227 -87.73 -80.88 -77.67
CA CYS A 227 -89.15 -80.94 -78.05
C CYS A 227 -90.09 -79.94 -77.36
N ILE A 228 -89.64 -78.71 -77.16
CA ILE A 228 -90.51 -77.59 -76.76
C ILE A 228 -90.45 -76.51 -77.84
N THR A 229 -91.50 -76.39 -78.65
CA THR A 229 -91.55 -75.45 -79.78
C THR A 229 -91.63 -73.96 -79.39
N HIS A 230 -91.56 -73.60 -78.10
CA HIS A 230 -91.67 -72.21 -77.61
C HIS A 230 -90.56 -71.77 -76.63
N THR A 231 -89.53 -72.59 -76.41
CA THR A 231 -88.30 -72.10 -75.78
C THR A 231 -87.26 -71.87 -76.87
N PRO A 232 -86.97 -70.61 -77.26
CA PRO A 232 -85.69 -70.34 -77.91
C PRO A 232 -84.58 -70.83 -76.99
N ASP A 233 -83.57 -71.37 -77.64
CA ASP A 233 -82.49 -72.19 -77.11
C ASP A 233 -82.02 -71.69 -75.73
N ILE A 234 -82.20 -72.53 -74.69
CA ILE A 234 -81.65 -72.23 -73.35
C ILE A 234 -80.14 -72.00 -73.48
N GLU A 235 -79.50 -72.68 -74.42
CA GLU A 235 -78.08 -72.57 -74.74
C GLU A 235 -77.70 -71.18 -75.29
N GLU A 236 -78.46 -70.65 -76.26
CA GLU A 236 -78.20 -69.29 -76.82
C GLU A 236 -78.37 -68.19 -75.76
N SER A 237 -79.42 -68.29 -74.93
CA SER A 237 -79.65 -67.29 -73.86
C SER A 237 -78.70 -67.42 -72.67
N ALA A 238 -78.25 -68.64 -72.34
CA ALA A 238 -77.23 -68.85 -71.30
C ALA A 238 -75.86 -68.35 -71.76
N ASN A 239 -75.56 -68.48 -73.07
CA ASN A 239 -74.39 -67.88 -73.68
C ASN A 239 -74.36 -66.35 -73.55
N ASP A 240 -75.48 -65.64 -73.74
CA ASP A 240 -75.54 -64.18 -73.60
C ASP A 240 -75.21 -63.73 -72.16
N ILE A 241 -75.84 -64.34 -71.16
CA ILE A 241 -75.60 -64.05 -69.73
C ILE A 241 -74.15 -64.38 -69.34
N ARG A 242 -73.64 -65.54 -69.80
CA ARG A 242 -72.26 -65.96 -69.57
C ARG A 242 -71.27 -64.99 -70.17
N LEU A 243 -71.47 -64.57 -71.41
CA LEU A 243 -70.60 -63.61 -72.09
C LEU A 243 -70.60 -62.25 -71.38
N ALA A 244 -71.77 -61.76 -70.93
CA ALA A 244 -71.85 -60.53 -70.16
C ALA A 244 -71.05 -60.63 -68.85
N ILE A 245 -71.18 -61.74 -68.11
CA ILE A 245 -70.45 -61.95 -66.85
C ILE A 245 -68.95 -62.17 -67.09
N GLU A 246 -68.56 -62.92 -68.12
CA GLU A 246 -67.15 -63.06 -68.53
C GLU A 246 -66.51 -61.70 -68.85
N ARG A 247 -67.24 -60.82 -69.55
CA ARG A 247 -66.79 -59.46 -69.88
C ARG A 247 -66.72 -58.56 -68.65
N THR A 248 -67.72 -58.58 -67.77
CA THR A 248 -67.68 -57.90 -66.47
C THR A 248 -66.39 -58.24 -65.72
N LEU A 249 -66.12 -59.54 -65.55
CA LEU A 249 -64.99 -60.00 -64.76
C LEU A 249 -63.64 -59.72 -65.44
N ALA A 250 -63.58 -59.75 -66.77
CA ALA A 250 -62.37 -59.36 -67.51
C ALA A 250 -62.06 -57.86 -67.38
N ALA A 251 -63.08 -56.99 -67.47
CA ALA A 251 -62.91 -55.56 -67.27
C ALA A 251 -62.46 -55.24 -65.83
N LEU A 252 -63.07 -55.89 -64.84
CA LEU A 252 -62.70 -55.74 -63.43
C LEU A 252 -61.28 -56.23 -63.13
N GLU A 253 -60.87 -57.37 -63.70
CA GLU A 253 -59.50 -57.94 -63.56
C GLU A 253 -58.44 -56.98 -64.08
N LYS A 254 -58.64 -56.45 -65.29
CA LYS A 254 -57.75 -55.45 -65.88
C LYS A 254 -57.74 -54.12 -65.11
N GLY A 255 -58.90 -53.72 -64.56
CA GLY A 255 -59.03 -52.53 -63.73
C GLY A 255 -58.25 -52.65 -62.42
N LEU A 256 -58.31 -53.81 -61.77
CA LEU A 256 -57.57 -54.09 -60.54
C LEU A 256 -56.05 -54.14 -60.74
N GLU A 257 -55.57 -54.81 -61.80
CA GLU A 257 -54.13 -54.85 -62.13
C GLU A 257 -53.54 -53.43 -62.31
N LYS A 258 -54.28 -52.57 -63.02
CA LYS A 258 -53.89 -51.16 -63.19
C LYS A 258 -53.98 -50.37 -61.89
N TYR A 259 -55.01 -50.62 -61.08
CA TYR A 259 -55.14 -49.99 -59.76
C TYR A 259 -53.95 -50.35 -58.85
N ASP A 260 -53.57 -51.62 -58.77
CA ASP A 260 -52.46 -52.08 -57.91
C ASP A 260 -51.12 -51.45 -58.35
N THR A 261 -50.88 -51.36 -59.66
CA THR A 261 -49.71 -50.67 -60.21
C THR A 261 -49.68 -49.20 -59.79
N LEU A 262 -50.82 -48.52 -59.88
CA LEU A 262 -50.97 -47.13 -59.51
C LEU A 262 -50.81 -46.89 -58.00
N ASP A 263 -51.34 -47.77 -57.14
CA ASP A 263 -51.21 -47.66 -55.68
C ASP A 263 -49.75 -47.81 -55.24
N GLU A 264 -49.01 -48.72 -55.86
CA GLU A 264 -47.58 -48.89 -55.59
C GLU A 264 -46.76 -47.66 -56.00
N GLU A 265 -47.08 -47.03 -57.14
CA GLU A 265 -46.45 -45.77 -57.55
C GLU A 265 -46.73 -44.63 -56.55
N VAL A 266 -47.98 -44.50 -56.07
CA VAL A 266 -48.35 -43.47 -55.09
C VAL A 266 -47.69 -43.72 -53.74
N ARG A 267 -47.59 -44.98 -53.28
CA ARG A 267 -46.88 -45.34 -52.04
C ARG A 267 -45.40 -44.94 -52.09
N LYS A 268 -44.72 -45.19 -53.22
CA LYS A 268 -43.32 -44.78 -53.41
C LYS A 268 -43.18 -43.27 -53.32
N LEU A 269 -44.07 -42.52 -53.96
CA LEU A 269 -44.08 -41.06 -53.91
C LEU A 269 -44.28 -40.52 -52.48
N GLU A 270 -45.24 -41.08 -51.73
CA GLU A 270 -45.48 -40.72 -50.33
C GLU A 270 -44.25 -40.94 -49.44
N LEU A 271 -43.58 -42.09 -49.60
CA LEU A 271 -42.39 -42.43 -48.83
C LEU A 271 -41.26 -41.42 -49.08
N VAL A 272 -41.00 -41.11 -50.37
CA VAL A 272 -39.98 -40.15 -50.76
C VAL A 272 -40.33 -38.74 -50.26
N ALA A 273 -41.58 -38.29 -50.41
CA ALA A 273 -42.01 -36.98 -49.93
C ALA A 273 -41.83 -36.82 -48.41
N LYS A 274 -42.15 -37.88 -47.64
CA LYS A 274 -41.96 -37.89 -46.18
C LYS A 274 -40.48 -37.86 -45.80
N GLN A 275 -39.65 -38.66 -46.48
CA GLN A 275 -38.22 -38.72 -46.23
C GLN A 275 -37.54 -37.37 -46.49
N GLU A 276 -37.80 -36.76 -47.64
CA GLU A 276 -37.17 -35.48 -48.00
C GLU A 276 -37.67 -34.32 -47.11
N SER A 277 -38.95 -34.30 -46.73
CA SER A 277 -39.45 -33.33 -45.74
C SER A 277 -38.70 -33.48 -44.41
N GLY A 278 -38.49 -34.70 -43.94
CA GLY A 278 -37.76 -34.95 -42.69
C GLY A 278 -36.29 -34.54 -42.75
N GLU A 279 -35.64 -34.66 -43.90
CA GLU A 279 -34.27 -34.17 -44.09
C GLU A 279 -34.21 -32.62 -44.05
N VAL A 280 -35.19 -31.93 -44.65
CA VAL A 280 -35.30 -30.46 -44.52
C VAL A 280 -35.46 -30.04 -43.06
N ASP A 281 -36.31 -30.71 -42.29
CA ASP A 281 -36.54 -30.41 -40.87
C ASP A 281 -35.27 -30.61 -40.01
N LYS A 282 -34.47 -31.64 -40.30
CA LYS A 282 -33.17 -31.88 -39.64
C LYS A 282 -32.17 -30.77 -39.93
N VAL A 283 -32.10 -30.30 -41.18
CA VAL A 283 -31.22 -29.19 -41.56
C VAL A 283 -31.67 -27.90 -40.87
N ASP A 284 -32.96 -27.62 -40.86
CA ASP A 284 -33.55 -26.45 -40.19
C ASP A 284 -33.19 -26.44 -38.69
N SER A 285 -33.40 -27.57 -38.00
CA SER A 285 -33.09 -27.73 -36.58
C SER A 285 -31.60 -27.49 -36.28
N ARG A 286 -30.70 -28.05 -37.09
CA ARG A 286 -29.25 -27.88 -36.90
C ARG A 286 -28.82 -26.42 -37.05
N ILE A 287 -29.43 -25.69 -37.99
CA ILE A 287 -29.12 -24.28 -38.20
C ILE A 287 -29.64 -23.45 -37.01
N ILE A 288 -30.87 -23.72 -36.52
CA ILE A 288 -31.40 -23.07 -35.31
C ILE A 288 -30.49 -23.28 -34.11
N GLU A 289 -29.97 -24.50 -33.91
CA GLU A 289 -29.01 -24.80 -32.85
C GLU A 289 -27.72 -23.98 -33.00
N GLN A 290 -27.15 -23.89 -34.20
CA GLN A 290 -25.95 -23.08 -34.46
C GLN A 290 -26.18 -21.59 -34.20
N VAL A 291 -27.33 -21.04 -34.62
CA VAL A 291 -27.70 -19.64 -34.36
C VAL A 291 -27.92 -19.40 -32.87
N THR A 292 -28.55 -20.34 -32.17
CA THR A 292 -28.78 -20.26 -30.73
C THR A 292 -27.45 -20.24 -29.97
N GLU A 293 -26.53 -21.13 -30.32
CA GLU A 293 -25.21 -21.18 -29.70
C GLU A 293 -24.37 -19.93 -30.02
N GLY A 294 -24.40 -19.45 -31.27
CA GLY A 294 -23.78 -18.18 -31.65
C GLY A 294 -24.32 -17.00 -30.84
N THR A 295 -25.63 -16.95 -30.63
CA THR A 295 -26.30 -15.91 -29.81
C THR A 295 -25.89 -15.97 -28.34
N LYS A 296 -25.83 -17.15 -27.72
CA LYS A 296 -25.37 -17.30 -26.34
C LYS A 296 -23.94 -16.81 -26.14
N ASN A 297 -23.06 -17.16 -27.09
CA ASN A 297 -21.67 -16.73 -27.05
C ASN A 297 -21.55 -15.20 -27.19
N LEU A 298 -22.32 -14.60 -28.12
CA LEU A 298 -22.39 -13.15 -28.27
C LEU A 298 -22.84 -12.44 -26.98
N CYS A 299 -23.92 -12.91 -26.35
CA CYS A 299 -24.43 -12.33 -25.11
C CYS A 299 -23.40 -12.42 -23.98
N THR A 300 -22.69 -13.54 -23.91
CA THR A 300 -21.56 -13.71 -22.98
C THR A 300 -20.45 -12.69 -23.24
N ASP A 301 -20.10 -12.45 -24.50
CA ASP A 301 -19.05 -11.51 -24.88
C ASP A 301 -19.47 -10.04 -24.70
N LEU A 302 -20.74 -9.69 -24.93
CA LEU A 302 -21.31 -8.39 -24.57
C LEU A 302 -21.20 -8.12 -23.06
N LYS A 303 -21.55 -9.11 -22.23
CA LYS A 303 -21.39 -9.03 -20.77
C LYS A 303 -19.92 -8.85 -20.37
N LYS A 304 -19.00 -9.60 -20.98
CA LYS A 304 -17.55 -9.42 -20.77
C LYS A 304 -17.10 -8.01 -21.14
N SER A 305 -17.61 -7.44 -22.24
CA SER A 305 -17.26 -6.09 -22.69
C SER A 305 -17.65 -5.02 -21.68
N ARG A 306 -18.83 -5.15 -21.06
CA ARG A 306 -19.27 -4.29 -19.95
C ARG A 306 -18.37 -4.44 -18.73
N GLY A 307 -17.98 -5.68 -18.40
CA GLY A 307 -16.98 -5.95 -17.36
C GLY A 307 -15.63 -5.28 -17.64
N ILE A 308 -15.15 -5.35 -18.88
CA ILE A 308 -13.92 -4.68 -19.34
C ILE A 308 -14.06 -3.16 -19.24
N ALA A 309 -15.18 -2.59 -19.68
CA ALA A 309 -15.47 -1.15 -19.58
C ALA A 309 -15.46 -0.65 -18.13
N ASN A 310 -16.08 -1.41 -17.21
CA ASN A 310 -16.10 -1.08 -15.79
C ASN A 310 -14.70 -1.14 -15.18
N LYS A 311 -13.91 -2.17 -15.52
CA LYS A 311 -12.51 -2.30 -15.08
C LYS A 311 -11.64 -1.16 -15.62
N LEU A 312 -11.83 -0.74 -16.87
CA LEU A 312 -11.16 0.42 -17.46
C LEU A 312 -11.51 1.72 -16.74
N ALA A 313 -12.79 1.94 -16.40
CA ALA A 313 -13.22 3.10 -15.64
C ALA A 313 -12.56 3.14 -14.25
N GLN A 314 -12.51 2.00 -13.55
CA GLN A 314 -11.78 1.89 -12.28
C GLN A 314 -10.27 2.13 -12.45
N ALA A 315 -9.65 1.53 -13.47
CA ALA A 315 -8.25 1.72 -13.79
C ALA A 315 -7.90 3.20 -14.06
N ARG A 316 -8.81 3.94 -14.69
CA ARG A 316 -8.67 5.38 -14.93
C ARG A 316 -8.65 6.19 -13.63
N ILE A 317 -9.58 5.92 -12.72
CA ILE A 317 -9.64 6.56 -11.39
C ILE A 317 -8.35 6.27 -10.60
N VAL A 318 -7.91 5.00 -10.58
CA VAL A 318 -6.67 4.60 -9.91
C VAL A 318 -5.46 5.30 -10.53
N MET A 319 -5.41 5.39 -11.86
CA MET A 319 -4.31 6.03 -12.58
C MET A 319 -4.23 7.53 -12.30
N GLU A 320 -5.34 8.26 -12.31
CA GLU A 320 -5.38 9.68 -11.96
C GLU A 320 -4.87 9.92 -10.53
N SER A 321 -5.28 9.07 -9.59
CA SER A 321 -4.76 9.08 -8.21
C SER A 321 -3.25 8.82 -8.15
N LEU A 322 -2.76 7.83 -8.91
CA LEU A 322 -1.34 7.49 -8.98
C LEU A 322 -0.50 8.59 -9.65
N GLU A 323 -0.99 9.26 -10.70
CA GLU A 323 -0.31 10.39 -11.34
C GLU A 323 -0.10 11.56 -10.37
N ALA A 324 -1.15 11.93 -9.63
CA ALA A 324 -1.08 12.94 -8.59
C ALA A 324 -0.07 12.54 -7.49
N LYS A 325 -0.13 11.28 -7.04
CA LYS A 325 0.78 10.74 -6.02
C LYS A 325 2.24 10.68 -6.51
N ALA A 326 2.49 10.28 -7.75
CA ALA A 326 3.83 10.23 -8.35
C ALA A 326 4.47 11.61 -8.45
N THR A 327 3.69 12.60 -8.88
CA THR A 327 4.15 13.99 -8.99
C THR A 327 4.54 14.54 -7.61
N ASN A 328 3.69 14.31 -6.61
CA ASN A 328 3.96 14.69 -5.23
C ASN A 328 5.20 13.98 -4.66
N LEU A 329 5.33 12.65 -4.85
CA LEU A 329 6.49 11.88 -4.40
C LEU A 329 7.79 12.34 -5.07
N THR A 330 7.76 12.60 -6.38
CA THR A 330 8.94 13.11 -7.11
C THR A 330 9.39 14.45 -6.55
N GLN A 331 8.44 15.38 -6.34
CA GLN A 331 8.74 16.70 -5.78
C GLN A 331 9.28 16.58 -4.34
N LYS A 332 8.64 15.78 -3.49
CA LYS A 332 9.11 15.55 -2.12
C LYS A 332 10.49 14.88 -2.09
N ALA A 333 10.77 13.92 -2.97
CA ALA A 333 12.07 13.23 -3.05
C ALA A 333 13.17 14.18 -3.51
N GLU A 334 12.86 15.10 -4.43
CA GLU A 334 13.78 16.15 -4.86
C GLU A 334 14.08 17.15 -3.74
N ILE A 335 13.06 17.62 -3.03
CA ILE A 335 13.23 18.48 -1.85
C ILE A 335 14.07 17.77 -0.80
N LEU A 336 13.77 16.50 -0.49
CA LEU A 336 14.52 15.69 0.46
C LEU A 336 15.98 15.52 0.04
N THR A 337 16.25 15.23 -1.23
CA THR A 337 17.62 15.06 -1.74
C THR A 337 18.42 16.37 -1.64
N ASN A 338 17.82 17.49 -2.04
CA ASN A 338 18.48 18.79 -1.97
C ASN A 338 18.75 19.20 -0.51
N ARG A 339 17.79 18.96 0.38
CA ARG A 339 17.93 19.16 1.81
C ARG A 339 19.04 18.27 2.39
N ALA A 340 19.03 16.99 2.06
CA ALA A 340 20.03 16.02 2.50
C ALA A 340 21.43 16.41 2.05
N LEU A 341 21.62 16.82 0.79
CA LEU A 341 22.91 17.30 0.27
C LEU A 341 23.40 18.55 1.00
N LYS A 342 22.51 19.52 1.27
CA LYS A 342 22.86 20.73 2.01
C LYS A 342 23.28 20.40 3.44
N LYS A 343 22.50 19.56 4.14
CA LYS A 343 22.79 19.13 5.52
C LYS A 343 24.05 18.28 5.60
N ALA A 344 24.28 17.38 4.66
CA ALA A 344 25.50 16.58 4.56
C ALA A 344 26.76 17.45 4.47
N ARG A 345 26.74 18.52 3.65
CA ARG A 345 27.84 19.49 3.59
C ARG A 345 28.07 20.17 4.94
N THR A 346 27.01 20.64 5.58
CA THR A 346 27.08 21.23 6.92
C THR A 346 27.68 20.26 7.94
N LEU A 347 27.17 19.03 8.00
CA LEU A 347 27.65 18.00 8.93
C LEU A 347 29.09 17.60 8.67
N SER A 348 29.53 17.55 7.40
CA SER A 348 30.93 17.30 7.04
C SER A 348 31.84 18.40 7.55
N VAL A 349 31.51 19.68 7.29
CA VAL A 349 32.28 20.84 7.78
C VAL A 349 32.36 20.83 9.31
N VAL A 350 31.24 20.53 9.98
CA VAL A 350 31.19 20.40 11.44
C VAL A 350 32.08 19.26 11.91
N GLY A 351 32.01 18.08 11.30
CA GLY A 351 32.82 16.91 11.63
C GLY A 351 34.32 17.11 11.41
N ASP A 352 34.70 17.78 10.33
CA ASP A 352 36.09 18.13 10.02
C ASP A 352 36.65 19.11 11.05
N THR A 353 35.88 20.16 11.37
CA THR A 353 36.28 21.12 12.40
C THR A 353 36.37 20.44 13.77
N PHE A 354 35.39 19.62 14.15
CA PHE A 354 35.42 18.84 15.39
C PHE A 354 36.62 17.90 15.49
N SER A 355 36.99 17.28 14.37
CA SER A 355 38.17 16.42 14.33
C SER A 355 39.47 17.20 14.54
N ALA A 356 39.56 18.40 13.98
CA ALA A 356 40.70 19.29 14.19
C ALA A 356 40.77 19.79 15.66
N LEU A 357 39.62 20.19 16.22
CA LEU A 357 39.47 20.62 17.62
C LEU A 357 39.88 19.51 18.59
N ASN A 358 39.44 18.27 18.38
CA ASN A 358 39.78 17.16 19.28
C ASN A 358 41.30 16.86 19.30
N GLY A 359 41.99 17.02 18.17
CA GLY A 359 43.46 16.90 18.12
C GLY A 359 44.18 18.04 18.84
N SER A 360 43.63 19.25 18.76
CA SER A 360 44.18 20.45 19.39
C SER A 360 43.93 20.50 20.91
N LEU A 361 42.76 20.07 21.38
CA LEU A 361 42.38 20.01 22.81
C LEU A 361 43.21 19.02 23.63
N GLN A 362 43.77 17.98 23.01
CA GLN A 362 44.57 16.98 23.73
C GLN A 362 45.97 17.46 24.16
N MET A 363 46.47 18.59 23.63
CA MET A 363 47.81 19.10 23.94
C MET A 363 47.91 20.05 25.16
N PRO A 364 46.99 21.01 25.40
CA PRO A 364 47.11 21.95 26.52
C PRO A 364 46.53 21.43 27.85
N LEU A 365 45.69 20.39 27.82
CA LEU A 365 44.98 19.88 29.01
C LEU A 365 45.73 18.74 29.74
N LYS A 366 46.94 18.39 29.30
CA LYS A 366 47.79 17.37 29.94
C LYS A 366 48.66 17.92 31.08
N SER A 367 48.19 18.87 31.89
CA SER A 367 48.93 19.20 33.12
C SER A 367 48.59 18.19 34.21
N GLU A 368 49.62 17.62 34.85
CA GLU A 368 49.55 16.59 35.91
C GLU A 368 48.81 17.05 37.20
N ALA A 369 48.12 18.19 37.18
CA ALA A 369 47.36 18.72 38.32
C ALA A 369 45.90 18.24 38.38
N TYR A 370 45.34 17.62 37.33
CA TYR A 370 43.95 17.13 37.34
C TYR A 370 43.85 15.66 37.75
N LYS A 371 43.68 15.43 39.06
CA LYS A 371 43.40 14.10 39.63
C LYS A 371 41.90 13.76 39.75
N TYR A 372 40.99 14.60 39.24
CA TYR A 372 39.56 14.30 39.19
C TYR A 372 38.93 14.76 37.87
N GLY A 373 38.65 13.80 36.99
CA GLY A 373 37.94 14.01 35.74
C GLY A 373 38.30 12.95 34.73
N THR A 374 37.46 11.92 34.64
CA THR A 374 37.51 10.84 33.64
C THR A 374 37.93 11.35 32.26
N PRO A 375 38.86 10.68 31.58
CA PRO A 375 39.24 11.04 30.22
C PRO A 375 37.98 11.05 29.34
N LEU A 376 37.81 12.13 28.58
CA LEU A 376 36.91 12.16 27.43
C LEU A 376 37.19 10.91 26.60
N SER A 377 36.28 9.94 26.69
CA SER A 377 36.39 8.64 26.04
C SER A 377 36.70 8.83 24.56
N THR A 378 37.88 8.38 24.17
CA THR A 378 38.49 8.44 22.85
C THR A 378 37.85 7.53 21.80
N LYS A 379 36.57 7.12 21.96
CA LYS A 379 35.96 6.10 21.10
C LYS A 379 35.08 6.61 19.95
N GLU A 380 34.84 7.91 19.80
CA GLU A 380 34.07 8.46 18.66
C GLU A 380 34.95 9.36 17.77
N THR A 381 36.11 8.86 17.33
CA THR A 381 37.05 9.61 16.48
C THR A 381 36.85 9.30 15.00
N LYS A 382 36.13 10.14 14.25
CA LYS A 382 36.04 10.25 12.77
C LYS A 382 35.10 9.35 11.93
N PRO A 383 34.95 8.01 12.06
CA PRO A 383 34.26 7.23 11.04
C PRO A 383 32.73 7.33 11.14
N THR A 384 32.16 7.58 12.32
CA THR A 384 30.71 7.56 12.53
C THR A 384 29.97 8.76 11.91
N PHE A 385 30.56 9.96 11.92
CA PHE A 385 29.95 11.14 11.30
C PHE A 385 29.96 11.05 9.77
N ALA A 386 31.09 10.67 9.16
CA ALA A 386 31.22 10.60 7.70
C ALA A 386 30.47 9.40 7.08
N LEU A 387 30.50 8.22 7.71
CA LEU A 387 29.76 7.05 7.18
C LEU A 387 28.25 7.30 7.16
N ASN A 388 27.68 7.83 8.24
CA ASN A 388 26.22 7.95 8.35
C ASN A 388 25.66 9.09 7.49
N VAL A 389 26.47 10.12 7.19
CA VAL A 389 26.08 11.19 6.25
C VAL A 389 25.93 10.67 4.82
N GLY A 390 26.81 9.76 4.39
CA GLY A 390 26.71 9.12 3.07
C GLY A 390 25.42 8.30 2.90
N VAL A 391 24.98 7.63 3.96
CA VAL A 391 23.83 6.70 3.92
C VAL A 391 22.51 7.44 3.66
N PHE A 392 22.19 8.50 4.41
CA PHE A 392 20.90 9.19 4.18
C PHE A 392 20.87 9.97 2.86
N VAL A 393 22.03 10.47 2.38
CA VAL A 393 22.13 11.09 1.06
C VAL A 393 21.87 10.05 -0.04
N GLU A 394 22.49 8.87 0.04
CA GLU A 394 22.27 7.85 -0.98
C GLU A 394 20.86 7.27 -0.94
N LEU A 395 20.25 7.11 0.24
CA LEU A 395 18.83 6.77 0.37
C LEU A 395 17.93 7.84 -0.26
N SER A 396 18.21 9.13 -0.06
CA SER A 396 17.44 10.21 -0.68
C SER A 396 17.56 10.20 -2.22
N ARG A 397 18.76 9.94 -2.77
CA ARG A 397 18.97 9.78 -4.22
C ARG A 397 18.27 8.55 -4.77
N THR A 398 18.33 7.44 -4.04
CA THR A 398 17.66 6.18 -4.42
C THR A 398 16.16 6.38 -4.46
N ALA A 399 15.59 7.06 -3.45
CA ALA A 399 14.18 7.45 -3.45
C ALA A 399 13.83 8.37 -4.63
N LYS A 400 14.70 9.34 -4.98
CA LYS A 400 14.50 10.19 -6.17
C LYS A 400 14.49 9.39 -7.48
N ARG A 401 15.45 8.48 -7.67
CA ARG A 401 15.50 7.60 -8.85
C ARG A 401 14.27 6.70 -8.92
N ALA A 402 13.90 6.10 -7.79
CA ALA A 402 12.73 5.22 -7.69
C ALA A 402 11.41 5.98 -7.92
N ALA A 403 11.28 7.23 -7.45
CA ALA A 403 10.13 8.09 -7.75
C ALA A 403 10.02 8.39 -9.26
N ALA A 404 11.14 8.66 -9.93
CA ALA A 404 11.19 8.88 -11.37
C ALA A 404 10.81 7.61 -12.16
N ASP A 405 11.34 6.45 -11.78
CA ASP A 405 10.96 5.14 -12.35
C ASP A 405 9.47 4.83 -12.16
N GLY A 406 8.91 5.15 -10.98
CA GLY A 406 7.47 5.04 -10.73
C GLY A 406 6.63 5.90 -11.69
N LYS A 407 7.09 7.13 -11.98
CA LYS A 407 6.44 8.02 -12.96
C LYS A 407 6.50 7.48 -14.39
N GLU A 408 7.61 6.88 -14.79
CA GLU A 408 7.75 6.24 -16.12
C GLU A 408 6.80 5.04 -16.26
N LYS A 409 6.72 4.18 -15.23
CA LYS A 409 5.78 3.05 -15.20
C LYS A 409 4.32 3.50 -15.31
N ILE A 410 3.95 4.63 -14.70
CA ILE A 410 2.60 5.22 -14.87
C ILE A 410 2.36 5.64 -16.30
N GLN A 411 3.34 6.24 -16.99
CA GLN A 411 3.19 6.60 -18.40
C GLN A 411 3.00 5.38 -19.30
N VAL A 412 3.70 4.28 -19.00
CA VAL A 412 3.50 2.99 -19.70
C VAL A 412 2.07 2.47 -19.46
N ALA A 413 1.60 2.48 -18.22
CA ALA A 413 0.23 2.09 -17.88
C ALA A 413 -0.80 3.00 -18.57
N ALA A 414 -0.55 4.31 -18.65
CA ALA A 414 -1.43 5.27 -19.34
C ALA A 414 -1.52 5.03 -20.84
N LYS A 415 -0.40 4.70 -21.49
CA LYS A 415 -0.39 4.28 -22.90
C LYS A 415 -1.19 3.00 -23.11
N LEU A 416 -1.04 2.01 -22.22
CA LEU A 416 -1.81 0.77 -22.28
C LEU A 416 -3.31 1.02 -22.07
N LEU A 417 -3.69 1.82 -21.07
CA LEU A 417 -5.08 2.23 -20.82
C LEU A 417 -5.70 2.88 -22.06
N LYS A 418 -5.00 3.82 -22.69
CA LYS A 418 -5.47 4.48 -23.91
C LYS A 418 -5.61 3.50 -25.08
N SER A 419 -4.68 2.56 -25.23
CA SER A 419 -4.76 1.51 -26.27
C SER A 419 -6.00 0.65 -26.08
N VAL A 420 -6.22 0.16 -24.85
CA VAL A 420 -7.35 -0.72 -24.52
C VAL A 420 -8.69 0.04 -24.62
N ASP A 421 -8.78 1.29 -24.18
CA ASP A 421 -9.97 2.13 -24.36
C ASP A 421 -10.30 2.34 -25.85
N THR A 422 -9.29 2.55 -26.68
CA THR A 422 -9.46 2.71 -28.13
C THR A 422 -9.95 1.41 -28.77
N GLU A 423 -9.29 0.29 -28.49
CA GLU A 423 -9.67 -1.02 -29.01
C GLU A 423 -11.08 -1.43 -28.55
N LEU A 424 -11.44 -1.17 -27.29
CA LEU A 424 -12.79 -1.44 -26.79
C LEU A 424 -13.84 -0.60 -27.52
N LYS A 425 -13.59 0.70 -27.75
CA LYS A 425 -14.51 1.56 -28.50
C LYS A 425 -14.68 1.08 -29.95
N THR A 426 -13.60 0.69 -30.60
CA THR A 426 -13.65 0.11 -31.96
C THR A 426 -14.46 -1.17 -31.95
N TRP A 427 -14.20 -2.07 -31.01
CA TRP A 427 -14.95 -3.33 -30.87
C TRP A 427 -16.44 -3.08 -30.60
N LEU A 428 -16.79 -2.15 -29.71
CA LEU A 428 -18.18 -1.78 -29.42
C LEU A 428 -18.86 -1.15 -30.64
N SER A 429 -18.16 -0.32 -31.43
CA SER A 429 -18.68 0.26 -32.66
C SER A 429 -18.97 -0.81 -33.72
N ASN A 430 -18.01 -1.71 -33.95
CA ASN A 430 -18.17 -2.83 -34.88
C ASN A 430 -19.30 -3.75 -34.42
N THR A 431 -19.35 -4.06 -33.13
CA THR A 431 -20.40 -4.89 -32.52
C THR A 431 -21.76 -4.23 -32.64
N LYS A 432 -21.89 -2.92 -32.39
CA LYS A 432 -23.16 -2.19 -32.54
C LYS A 432 -23.66 -2.17 -33.98
N GLN A 433 -22.78 -2.06 -34.97
CA GLN A 433 -23.15 -2.21 -36.38
C GLN A 433 -23.65 -3.63 -36.69
N LEU A 434 -23.07 -4.64 -36.03
CA LEU A 434 -23.44 -6.04 -36.23
C LEU A 434 -24.73 -6.43 -35.49
N VAL A 435 -24.95 -6.04 -34.23
CA VAL A 435 -26.11 -6.50 -33.42
C VAL A 435 -27.26 -5.49 -33.34
N GLY A 436 -27.06 -4.25 -33.78
CA GLY A 436 -28.03 -3.18 -33.59
C GLY A 436 -28.11 -2.73 -32.12
N ASN A 437 -29.33 -2.50 -31.63
CA ASN A 437 -29.58 -2.03 -30.25
C ASN A 437 -29.68 -3.17 -29.23
N LEU A 438 -29.18 -4.37 -29.53
CA LEU A 438 -29.22 -5.45 -28.56
C LEU A 438 -28.37 -5.09 -27.34
N ASP A 439 -29.03 -4.95 -26.19
CA ASP A 439 -28.38 -4.86 -24.90
C ASP A 439 -28.40 -6.23 -24.19
N GLU A 440 -27.80 -6.29 -23.00
CA GLU A 440 -27.73 -7.52 -22.20
C GLU A 440 -29.13 -8.00 -21.76
N ASP A 441 -30.10 -7.11 -21.64
CA ASP A 441 -31.44 -7.44 -21.15
C ASP A 441 -32.31 -8.01 -22.28
N ALA A 442 -32.07 -7.57 -23.52
CA ALA A 442 -32.67 -8.13 -24.73
C ALA A 442 -32.11 -9.53 -25.09
N CYS A 443 -30.97 -9.94 -24.52
CA CYS A 443 -30.36 -11.24 -24.81
C CYS A 443 -31.23 -12.42 -24.37
N ASP A 444 -31.84 -12.35 -23.19
CA ASP A 444 -32.70 -13.42 -22.68
C ASP A 444 -34.02 -13.51 -23.48
N GLU A 445 -34.58 -12.36 -23.87
CA GLU A 445 -35.77 -12.29 -24.72
C GLU A 445 -35.50 -12.90 -26.10
N VAL A 446 -34.38 -12.53 -26.74
CA VAL A 446 -33.98 -13.11 -28.04
C VAL A 446 -33.71 -14.60 -27.92
N LEU A 447 -32.99 -15.07 -26.89
CA LEU A 447 -32.74 -16.49 -26.68
C LEU A 447 -34.03 -17.29 -26.50
N SER A 448 -35.01 -16.74 -25.78
CA SER A 448 -36.34 -17.36 -25.61
C SER A 448 -37.12 -17.44 -26.94
N PHE A 449 -36.97 -16.44 -27.80
CA PHE A 449 -37.58 -16.41 -29.14
C PHE A 449 -36.92 -17.43 -30.09
N LEU A 450 -35.60 -17.60 -30.01
CA LEU A 450 -34.84 -18.57 -30.79
C LEU A 450 -35.21 -20.03 -30.43
N GLN A 451 -35.49 -20.30 -29.15
CA GLN A 451 -35.86 -21.65 -28.68
C GLN A 451 -37.26 -22.09 -29.12
N ASN A 452 -38.15 -21.14 -29.40
CA ASN A 452 -39.56 -21.40 -29.71
C ASN A 452 -39.94 -21.15 -31.19
N GLY A 453 -39.01 -20.64 -32.01
CA GLY A 453 -39.27 -20.17 -33.37
C GLY A 453 -38.77 -21.10 -34.47
N THR A 454 -39.35 -20.97 -35.68
CA THR A 454 -38.82 -21.56 -36.92
C THR A 454 -37.94 -20.53 -37.66
N LEU A 455 -36.94 -21.01 -38.40
CA LEU A 455 -36.00 -20.18 -39.19
C LEU A 455 -36.69 -19.33 -40.27
N LEU A 456 -37.94 -19.63 -40.59
CA LEU A 456 -38.76 -18.86 -41.52
C LEU A 456 -39.04 -17.43 -41.04
N ASN A 457 -38.86 -17.13 -39.75
CA ASN A 457 -39.01 -15.77 -39.25
C ASN A 457 -37.82 -14.88 -39.63
N THR A 458 -38.07 -13.78 -40.34
CA THR A 458 -37.07 -12.82 -40.82
C THR A 458 -36.16 -12.26 -39.73
N SER A 459 -36.62 -12.19 -38.49
CA SER A 459 -35.81 -11.76 -37.34
C SER A 459 -34.74 -12.79 -36.95
N LEU A 460 -35.05 -14.09 -36.99
CA LEU A 460 -34.10 -15.18 -36.74
C LEU A 460 -32.97 -15.20 -37.80
N ARG A 461 -33.34 -14.89 -39.05
CA ARG A 461 -32.43 -14.85 -40.22
C ARG A 461 -31.34 -13.79 -40.08
N GLN A 462 -31.73 -12.55 -39.75
CA GLN A 462 -30.75 -11.47 -39.58
C GLN A 462 -29.83 -11.75 -38.39
N PHE A 463 -30.36 -12.35 -37.33
CA PHE A 463 -29.62 -12.60 -36.11
C PHE A 463 -28.51 -13.65 -36.28
N GLY A 464 -28.77 -14.75 -37.00
CA GLY A 464 -27.76 -15.80 -37.24
C GLY A 464 -26.55 -15.35 -38.05
N ALA A 465 -26.77 -14.56 -39.10
CA ALA A 465 -25.70 -13.96 -39.92
C ALA A 465 -24.81 -13.04 -39.08
N ARG A 466 -25.43 -12.22 -38.23
CA ARG A 466 -24.76 -11.27 -37.34
C ARG A 466 -23.98 -12.00 -36.24
N ALA A 467 -24.58 -13.02 -35.61
CA ALA A 467 -23.94 -13.84 -34.58
C ALA A 467 -22.65 -14.53 -35.07
N THR A 468 -22.63 -15.02 -36.31
CA THR A 468 -21.44 -15.65 -36.90
C THR A 468 -20.32 -14.64 -37.17
N ALA A 469 -20.65 -13.46 -37.69
CA ALA A 469 -19.68 -12.37 -37.85
C ALA A 469 -19.13 -11.92 -36.48
N LEU A 470 -19.96 -11.92 -35.43
CA LEU A 470 -19.53 -11.58 -34.07
C LEU A 470 -18.64 -12.65 -33.44
N MET A 471 -18.80 -13.93 -33.78
CA MET A 471 -17.87 -14.97 -33.33
C MET A 471 -16.44 -14.75 -33.86
N SER A 472 -16.26 -14.11 -35.02
CA SER A 472 -14.91 -13.72 -35.47
C SER A 472 -14.27 -12.62 -34.60
N GLU A 473 -15.06 -11.88 -33.83
CA GLU A 473 -14.59 -10.82 -32.91
C GLU A 473 -14.33 -11.34 -31.48
N LYS A 474 -14.58 -12.62 -31.21
CA LYS A 474 -14.32 -13.26 -29.91
C LYS A 474 -12.85 -13.14 -29.48
N LYS A 475 -11.94 -13.30 -30.43
CA LYS A 475 -10.50 -13.18 -30.17
C LYS A 475 -10.13 -11.76 -29.70
N THR A 476 -10.79 -10.74 -30.24
CA THR A 476 -10.58 -9.34 -29.88
C THR A 476 -10.99 -9.08 -28.42
N ILE A 477 -12.16 -9.58 -27.99
CA ILE A 477 -12.61 -9.38 -26.59
C ILE A 477 -11.76 -10.14 -25.58
N GLU A 478 -11.27 -11.33 -25.93
CA GLU A 478 -10.32 -12.10 -25.11
C GLU A 478 -8.95 -11.41 -25.01
N ASP A 479 -8.46 -10.80 -26.10
CA ASP A 479 -7.22 -10.01 -26.09
C ASP A 479 -7.37 -8.74 -25.23
N LEU A 480 -8.49 -8.03 -25.35
CA LEU A 480 -8.84 -6.91 -24.49
C LEU A 480 -8.86 -7.32 -23.01
N GLY A 481 -9.48 -8.45 -22.68
CA GLY A 481 -9.50 -8.98 -21.31
C GLY A 481 -8.08 -9.24 -20.76
N ARG A 482 -7.18 -9.81 -21.57
CA ARG A 482 -5.77 -10.01 -21.18
C ARG A 482 -5.03 -8.69 -20.98
N LYS A 483 -5.22 -7.70 -21.87
CA LYS A 483 -4.61 -6.37 -21.74
C LYS A 483 -5.11 -5.61 -20.50
N VAL A 484 -6.39 -5.72 -20.14
CA VAL A 484 -6.91 -5.15 -18.89
C VAL A 484 -6.27 -5.81 -17.67
N ALA A 485 -6.12 -7.13 -17.66
CA ALA A 485 -5.44 -7.82 -16.56
C ALA A 485 -3.97 -7.38 -16.43
N LEU A 486 -3.26 -7.18 -17.55
CA LEU A 486 -1.92 -6.59 -17.56
C LEU A 486 -1.90 -5.16 -17.01
N LEU A 487 -2.90 -4.34 -17.35
CA LEU A 487 -3.05 -3.00 -16.81
C LEU A 487 -3.29 -3.01 -15.29
N GLU A 488 -4.20 -3.86 -14.80
CA GLU A 488 -4.47 -4.04 -13.37
C GLU A 488 -3.19 -4.45 -12.61
N ALA A 489 -2.42 -5.40 -13.16
CA ALA A 489 -1.14 -5.82 -12.58
C ALA A 489 -0.11 -4.67 -12.56
N ALA A 490 0.00 -3.91 -13.65
CA ALA A 490 0.90 -2.76 -13.75
C ALA A 490 0.53 -1.67 -12.73
N LEU A 491 -0.77 -1.33 -12.59
CA LEU A 491 -1.24 -0.35 -11.61
C LEU A 491 -0.98 -0.81 -10.17
N LYS A 492 -1.15 -2.10 -9.86
CA LYS A 492 -0.82 -2.67 -8.54
C LYS A 492 0.67 -2.61 -8.25
N GLN A 493 1.51 -2.90 -9.24
CA GLN A 493 2.96 -2.81 -9.12
C GLN A 493 3.41 -1.36 -8.85
N VAL A 494 2.87 -0.39 -9.60
CA VAL A 494 3.13 1.04 -9.36
C VAL A 494 2.70 1.46 -7.95
N THR A 495 1.53 0.99 -7.50
CA THR A 495 1.02 1.31 -6.15
C THR A 495 1.97 0.83 -5.05
N THR A 496 2.48 -0.40 -5.21
CA THR A 496 3.45 -1.00 -4.28
C THR A 496 4.77 -0.22 -4.31
N HIS A 497 5.28 0.07 -5.51
CA HIS A 497 6.51 0.84 -5.73
C HIS A 497 6.43 2.24 -5.10
N HIS A 498 5.29 2.93 -5.21
CA HIS A 498 5.08 4.22 -4.54
C HIS A 498 5.12 4.14 -3.01
N ALA A 499 4.61 3.05 -2.41
CA ALA A 499 4.67 2.85 -0.98
C ALA A 499 6.12 2.63 -0.51
N GLU A 500 6.90 1.87 -1.27
CA GLU A 500 8.34 1.66 -1.01
C GLU A 500 9.13 2.97 -1.12
N VAL A 501 8.84 3.81 -2.12
CA VAL A 501 9.45 5.14 -2.25
C VAL A 501 9.14 6.01 -1.04
N ASP A 502 7.88 6.08 -0.61
CA ASP A 502 7.50 6.89 0.57
C ASP A 502 8.19 6.38 1.84
N ALA A 503 8.25 5.06 2.04
CA ALA A 503 8.95 4.47 3.18
C ALA A 503 10.46 4.76 3.16
N ALA A 504 11.12 4.66 2.00
CA ALA A 504 12.53 5.00 1.85
C ALA A 504 12.80 6.49 2.13
N MET A 505 11.88 7.37 1.75
CA MET A 505 11.96 8.80 2.05
C MET A 505 11.80 9.08 3.54
N GLN A 506 10.86 8.43 4.21
CA GLN A 506 10.69 8.54 5.66
C GLN A 506 11.94 8.06 6.41
N LEU A 507 12.52 6.94 5.98
CA LEU A 507 13.77 6.42 6.55
C LEU A 507 14.94 7.39 6.35
N ALA A 508 15.10 7.95 5.16
CA ALA A 508 16.14 8.94 4.89
C ALA A 508 15.96 10.21 5.75
N ALA A 509 14.73 10.69 5.93
CA ALA A 509 14.44 11.83 6.79
C ALA A 509 14.68 11.54 8.29
N ALA A 510 14.34 10.34 8.75
CA ALA A 510 14.61 9.90 10.12
C ALA A 510 16.13 9.83 10.40
N LEU A 511 16.89 9.23 9.49
CA LEU A 511 18.35 9.17 9.59
C LEU A 511 18.97 10.58 9.53
N GLU A 512 18.47 11.48 8.68
CA GLU A 512 18.91 12.89 8.68
C GLU A 512 18.73 13.53 10.06
N ALA A 513 17.54 13.40 10.66
CA ALA A 513 17.22 13.98 11.96
C ALA A 513 18.12 13.40 13.07
N GLU A 514 18.28 12.07 13.09
CA GLU A 514 19.14 11.38 14.05
C GLU A 514 20.60 11.86 13.96
N GLN A 515 21.13 12.04 12.75
CA GLN A 515 22.52 12.51 12.58
C GLN A 515 22.68 13.97 13.00
N VAL A 516 21.70 14.84 12.72
CA VAL A 516 21.71 16.23 13.17
C VAL A 516 21.72 16.29 14.70
N GLU A 517 20.88 15.50 15.37
CA GLU A 517 20.81 15.43 16.82
C GLU A 517 22.12 14.92 17.45
N LYS A 518 22.67 13.81 16.94
CA LYS A 518 23.97 13.27 17.39
C LYS A 518 25.12 14.27 17.23
N THR A 519 25.10 15.03 16.12
CA THR A 519 26.08 16.10 15.88
C THR A 519 25.92 17.22 16.88
N ALA A 520 24.69 17.70 17.11
CA ALA A 520 24.41 18.75 18.07
C ALA A 520 24.80 18.35 19.50
N ALA A 521 24.52 17.11 19.92
CA ALA A 521 24.91 16.58 21.22
C ALA A 521 26.44 16.52 21.39
N SER A 522 27.16 16.15 20.34
CA SER A 522 28.64 16.15 20.34
C SER A 522 29.20 17.57 20.41
N VAL A 523 28.58 18.51 19.70
CA VAL A 523 28.94 19.94 19.76
C VAL A 523 28.72 20.53 21.15
N ALA A 524 27.57 20.23 21.74
CA ALA A 524 27.22 20.61 23.12
C ALA A 524 28.27 20.13 24.13
N ARG A 525 28.75 18.88 23.96
CA ARG A 525 29.71 18.26 24.87
C ARG A 525 31.06 18.97 24.86
N VAL A 526 31.59 19.30 23.68
CA VAL A 526 32.88 20.03 23.56
C VAL A 526 32.74 21.46 24.06
N LEU A 527 31.66 22.16 23.70
CA LEU A 527 31.41 23.52 24.18
C LEU A 527 31.34 23.55 25.72
N ARG A 528 30.61 22.61 26.34
CA ARG A 528 30.54 22.47 27.80
C ARG A 528 31.92 22.26 28.43
N SER A 529 32.78 21.45 27.80
CA SER A 529 34.15 21.22 28.28
C SER A 529 35.04 22.47 28.18
N LEU A 530 34.96 23.22 27.08
CA LEU A 530 35.71 24.46 26.90
C LEU A 530 35.28 25.53 27.90
N MET A 531 33.97 25.72 28.09
CA MET A 531 33.43 26.69 29.04
C MET A 531 33.84 26.33 30.48
N LYS A 532 33.84 25.04 30.84
CA LYS A 532 34.34 24.58 32.13
C LYS A 532 35.83 24.92 32.32
N ASN A 533 36.67 24.61 31.34
CA ASN A 533 38.11 24.94 31.43
C ASN A 533 38.37 26.44 31.56
N LEU A 534 37.56 27.28 30.91
CA LEU A 534 37.67 28.73 31.03
C LEU A 534 37.30 29.19 32.45
N CYS A 535 36.24 28.64 33.03
CA CYS A 535 35.87 28.86 34.42
C CYS A 535 36.96 28.42 35.41
N ASP A 536 37.50 27.21 35.24
CA ASP A 536 38.60 26.71 36.06
C ASP A 536 39.85 27.61 35.94
N SER A 537 40.12 28.13 34.73
CA SER A 537 41.24 29.06 34.50
C SER A 537 41.02 30.43 35.14
N ALA A 538 39.78 30.92 35.19
CA ALA A 538 39.45 32.16 35.90
C ALA A 538 39.66 32.03 37.42
N GLU A 539 39.32 30.86 37.99
CA GLU A 539 39.60 30.54 39.39
C GLU A 539 41.11 30.49 39.67
N GLU A 540 41.90 29.85 38.80
CA GLU A 540 43.37 29.82 38.90
C GLU A 540 44.00 31.24 38.85
N ILE A 541 43.51 32.12 37.97
CA ILE A 541 43.97 33.53 37.90
C ILE A 541 43.64 34.28 39.19
N ALA A 542 42.41 34.15 39.70
CA ALA A 542 41.99 34.80 40.94
C ALA A 542 42.87 34.35 42.12
N GLU A 543 43.22 33.07 42.18
CA GLU A 543 44.11 32.54 43.21
C GLU A 543 45.54 33.08 43.09
N LEU A 544 46.11 33.13 41.88
CA LEU A 544 47.41 33.75 41.63
C LEU A 544 47.46 35.23 42.07
N GLN A 545 46.38 35.98 41.86
CA GLN A 545 46.28 37.37 42.30
C GLN A 545 46.21 37.50 43.82
N ARG A 546 45.47 36.63 44.51
CA ARG A 546 45.45 36.61 45.99
C ARG A 546 46.83 36.32 46.55
N GLN A 547 47.54 35.35 45.99
CA GLN A 547 48.91 35.00 46.41
C GLN A 547 49.86 36.18 46.21
N ASN A 548 49.75 36.89 45.08
CA ASN A 548 50.57 38.07 44.81
C ASN A 548 50.24 39.26 45.74
N ALA A 549 48.96 39.50 46.02
CA ALA A 549 48.53 40.55 46.96
C ALA A 549 49.03 40.26 48.39
N ALA A 550 48.96 39.00 48.82
CA ALA A 550 49.53 38.55 50.10
C ALA A 550 51.05 38.77 50.15
N PHE A 551 51.75 38.41 49.08
CA PHE A 551 53.19 38.63 48.94
C PHE A 551 53.59 40.11 49.06
N GLN A 552 52.87 41.01 48.38
CA GLN A 552 53.12 42.45 48.44
C GLN A 552 52.87 43.01 49.85
N LYS A 553 51.77 42.61 50.48
CA LYS A 553 51.43 43.02 51.85
C LYS A 553 52.53 42.61 52.84
N ASP A 554 53.00 41.37 52.75
CA ASP A 554 54.08 40.85 53.60
C ASP A 554 55.40 41.60 53.38
N SER A 555 55.74 41.88 52.12
CA SER A 555 56.99 42.56 51.75
C SER A 555 56.99 44.02 52.21
N HIS A 556 55.89 44.76 52.01
CA HIS A 556 55.74 46.13 52.52
C HIS A 556 55.80 46.19 54.06
N ALA A 557 55.16 45.23 54.75
CA ALA A 557 55.21 45.18 56.21
C ALA A 557 56.65 44.99 56.74
N LEU A 558 57.49 44.26 55.99
CA LEU A 558 58.88 44.03 56.35
C LEU A 558 59.76 45.25 56.02
N GLU A 559 59.58 45.84 54.84
CA GLU A 559 60.22 47.09 54.41
C GLU A 559 60.02 48.21 55.45
N TYR A 560 58.77 48.36 55.94
CA TYR A 560 58.42 49.32 57.00
C TYR A 560 59.13 49.00 58.32
N LYS A 561 59.15 47.73 58.77
CA LYS A 561 59.80 47.32 60.02
C LYS A 561 61.31 47.55 60.01
N ILE A 562 61.99 47.24 58.91
CA ILE A 562 63.43 47.50 58.76
C ILE A 562 63.70 49.00 58.79
N SER A 563 62.91 49.78 58.04
CA SER A 563 63.08 51.24 57.96
C SER A 563 62.82 51.93 59.31
N ASP A 564 61.78 51.52 60.05
CA ASP A 564 61.48 52.02 61.39
C ASP A 564 62.60 51.69 62.39
N ALA A 565 63.07 50.43 62.41
CA ALA A 565 64.16 50.03 63.28
C ALA A 565 65.50 50.71 62.94
N ALA A 566 65.82 50.82 61.65
CA ALA A 566 67.01 51.53 61.17
C ALA A 566 66.96 53.02 61.58
N SER A 567 65.81 53.67 61.40
CA SER A 567 65.59 55.06 61.81
C SER A 567 65.74 55.23 63.33
N LYS A 568 65.11 54.36 64.13
CA LYS A 568 65.21 54.38 65.60
C LYS A 568 66.65 54.20 66.07
N ALA A 569 67.37 53.19 65.57
CA ALA A 569 68.75 52.95 65.94
C ALA A 569 69.66 54.12 65.54
N GLN A 570 69.45 54.73 64.37
CA GLN A 570 70.18 55.93 63.94
C GLN A 570 69.88 57.14 64.83
N HIS A 571 68.61 57.36 65.20
CA HIS A 571 68.21 58.43 66.12
C HIS A 571 68.80 58.24 67.52
N MET A 572 68.73 57.02 68.07
CA MET A 572 69.31 56.68 69.37
C MET A 572 70.83 56.84 69.38
N TRP A 573 71.50 56.43 68.30
CA TRP A 573 72.93 56.66 68.13
C TRP A 573 73.29 58.14 68.11
N ASN A 574 72.57 58.95 67.33
CA ASN A 574 72.82 60.39 67.24
C ASN A 574 72.59 61.09 68.59
N ALA A 575 71.56 60.70 69.34
CA ALA A 575 71.31 61.21 70.69
C ALA A 575 72.46 60.82 71.65
N ALA A 576 72.89 59.56 71.64
CA ALA A 576 73.96 59.08 72.52
C ALA A 576 75.33 59.71 72.17
N LYS A 577 75.66 59.86 70.88
CA LYS A 577 76.93 60.43 70.40
C LYS A 577 77.10 61.92 70.75
N ASN A 578 76.00 62.67 70.79
CA ASN A 578 76.04 64.10 71.15
C ASN A 578 76.19 64.33 72.66
N GLU A 579 75.83 63.33 73.47
CA GLU A 579 75.73 63.44 74.93
C GLU A 579 76.87 62.70 75.65
N TYR A 580 77.50 61.71 75.00
CA TYR A 580 78.59 60.88 75.53
C TYR A 580 79.65 60.56 74.46
N ASP A 581 80.90 60.35 74.90
CA ASP A 581 82.01 59.93 74.02
C ASP A 581 81.87 58.43 73.68
N MET A 582 81.22 58.15 72.53
CA MET A 582 80.79 56.81 72.13
C MET A 582 81.90 56.02 71.39
N PRO A 583 81.99 54.68 71.57
CA PRO A 583 83.03 53.87 70.92
C PRO A 583 82.92 53.84 69.39
N GLN A 584 84.05 54.05 68.71
CA GLN A 584 84.10 54.17 67.24
C GLN A 584 83.86 52.83 66.51
N ASN A 585 84.15 51.69 67.15
CA ASN A 585 83.80 50.36 66.63
C ASN A 585 82.28 50.17 66.52
N LEU A 586 81.51 50.70 67.48
CA LEU A 586 80.05 50.63 67.48
C LEU A 586 79.44 51.54 66.40
N GLU A 587 80.08 52.66 66.09
CA GLU A 587 79.69 53.53 64.96
C GLU A 587 79.80 52.80 63.62
N ASN A 588 80.90 52.07 63.44
CA ASN A 588 81.18 51.33 62.21
C ASN A 588 80.22 50.13 62.05
N GLU A 589 79.93 49.41 63.14
CA GLU A 589 78.95 48.32 63.14
C GLU A 589 77.55 48.82 62.80
N LEU A 590 77.10 49.93 63.40
CA LEU A 590 75.80 50.53 63.09
C LEU A 590 75.73 51.02 61.63
N LYS A 591 76.75 51.72 61.14
CA LYS A 591 76.79 52.17 59.74
C LYS A 591 76.72 51.00 58.76
N ASN A 592 77.43 49.91 59.05
CA ASN A 592 77.41 48.71 58.22
C ASN A 592 76.02 48.05 58.21
N GLU A 593 75.40 47.83 59.38
CA GLU A 593 74.07 47.22 59.45
C GLU A 593 72.98 48.12 58.85
N LEU A 594 73.08 49.44 58.97
CA LEU A 594 72.18 50.39 58.29
C LEU A 594 72.35 50.38 56.76
N GLN A 595 73.58 50.23 56.27
CA GLN A 595 73.84 50.10 54.84
C GLN A 595 73.28 48.78 54.28
N ILE A 596 73.44 47.67 55.02
CA ILE A 596 72.84 46.38 54.67
C ILE A 596 71.30 46.48 54.69
N ALA A 597 70.72 47.14 55.70
CA ALA A 597 69.28 47.39 55.77
C ALA A 597 68.77 48.17 54.54
N ALA A 598 69.47 49.21 54.10
CA ALA A 598 69.10 49.98 52.91
C ALA A 598 69.14 49.13 51.62
N VAL A 599 70.13 48.25 51.47
CA VAL A 599 70.23 47.32 50.33
C VAL A 599 69.05 46.33 50.33
N ILE A 600 68.69 45.79 51.50
CA ILE A 600 67.57 44.85 51.63
C ILE A 600 66.23 45.56 51.37
N THR A 601 66.04 46.78 51.88
CA THR A 601 64.86 47.60 51.59
C THR A 601 64.71 47.83 50.09
N ALA A 602 65.79 48.23 49.39
CA ALA A 602 65.76 48.41 47.94
C ALA A 602 65.43 47.11 47.18
N ALA A 603 65.99 45.96 47.60
CA ALA A 603 65.69 44.66 47.01
C ALA A 603 64.22 44.23 47.24
N LEU A 604 63.65 44.53 48.41
CA LEU A 604 62.22 44.31 48.69
C LEU A 604 61.34 45.19 47.80
N SER A 605 61.65 46.49 47.65
CA SER A 605 60.90 47.39 46.76
C SER A 605 60.99 46.95 45.30
N GLU A 606 62.16 46.46 44.84
CA GLU A 606 62.35 45.92 43.50
C GLU A 606 61.51 44.65 43.27
N ASN A 607 61.48 43.73 44.25
CA ASN A 607 60.64 42.53 44.17
C ASN A 607 59.14 42.87 44.17
N ILE A 608 58.71 43.88 44.94
CA ILE A 608 57.34 44.40 44.89
C ILE A 608 57.02 44.93 43.48
N ALA A 609 57.87 45.76 42.89
CA ALA A 609 57.68 46.28 41.54
C ALA A 609 57.66 45.17 40.47
N LYS A 610 58.54 44.17 40.57
CA LYS A 610 58.55 42.99 39.69
C LYS A 610 57.25 42.18 39.81
N SER A 611 56.74 42.00 41.03
CA SER A 611 55.47 41.30 41.28
C SER A 611 54.27 42.05 40.71
N GLN A 612 54.23 43.38 40.80
CA GLN A 612 53.17 44.22 40.22
C GLN A 612 53.20 44.13 38.69
N ASN A 613 54.37 44.26 38.08
CA ASN A 613 54.54 44.15 36.63
C ASN A 613 54.15 42.76 36.09
N LEU A 614 54.46 41.70 36.85
CA LEU A 614 54.08 40.33 36.47
C LEU A 614 52.56 40.15 36.43
N VAL A 615 51.86 40.61 37.48
CA VAL A 615 50.39 40.54 37.52
C VAL A 615 49.77 41.42 36.45
N GLU A 616 50.26 42.64 36.25
CA GLU A 616 49.77 43.53 35.20
C GLU A 616 49.94 42.91 33.80
N LYS A 617 51.10 42.31 33.50
CA LYS A 617 51.34 41.58 32.25
C LYS A 617 50.45 40.36 32.10
N MET A 618 50.21 39.60 33.18
CA MET A 618 49.27 38.48 33.17
C MET A 618 47.86 38.98 32.84
N CYS A 619 47.38 40.04 33.50
CA CYS A 619 46.07 40.65 33.26
C CYS A 619 45.95 41.14 31.81
N VAL A 620 46.94 41.85 31.29
CA VAL A 620 46.94 42.36 29.91
C VAL A 620 47.00 41.21 28.90
N LYS A 621 47.82 40.18 29.12
CA LYS A 621 47.91 39.01 28.21
C LYS A 621 46.65 38.12 28.24
N ALA A 622 45.98 38.04 29.39
CA ALA A 622 44.70 37.32 29.53
C ALA A 622 43.52 38.14 28.97
N ALA A 623 43.58 39.47 29.05
CA ALA A 623 42.58 40.40 28.53
C ALA A 623 42.74 40.72 27.04
N THR A 624 43.95 40.59 26.47
CA THR A 624 44.20 40.73 25.03
C THR A 624 43.63 39.52 24.30
N HIS A 625 42.33 39.61 24.05
CA HIS A 625 41.68 38.85 23.01
C HIS A 625 42.17 39.41 21.67
N ASP A 626 42.74 38.56 20.82
CA ASP A 626 43.10 38.92 19.45
C ASP A 626 41.87 39.57 18.78
N GLU A 627 41.97 40.83 18.37
CA GLU A 627 40.86 41.69 17.92
C GLU A 627 40.17 41.17 16.63
N THR A 628 40.66 40.06 16.06
CA THR A 628 40.17 39.47 14.81
C THR A 628 38.80 38.77 14.94
N THR A 629 38.28 38.52 16.14
CA THR A 629 36.92 37.99 16.38
C THR A 629 35.91 39.04 16.87
N GLY A 630 36.30 40.31 16.88
CA GLY A 630 35.48 41.43 17.33
C GLY A 630 34.30 41.72 16.43
N GLN A 631 33.21 40.94 16.55
CA GLN A 631 31.81 41.38 16.29
C GLN A 631 30.72 40.29 16.51
N SER A 632 31.00 39.17 17.21
CA SER A 632 29.90 38.23 17.50
C SER A 632 28.99 38.76 18.63
N HIS A 633 27.73 39.06 18.31
CA HIS A 633 26.66 39.40 19.25
C HIS A 633 25.90 38.17 19.78
N ASP A 634 26.38 36.95 19.53
CA ASP A 634 25.67 35.73 19.92
C ASP A 634 26.03 35.24 21.34
N ALA A 635 25.30 34.23 21.82
CA ALA A 635 25.38 33.77 23.21
C ALA A 635 26.78 33.31 23.64
N VAL A 636 27.61 32.78 22.74
CA VAL A 636 29.03 32.46 23.05
C VAL A 636 29.84 33.73 23.21
N GLY A 637 29.71 34.70 22.30
CA GLY A 637 30.38 35.99 22.42
C GLY A 637 29.93 36.77 23.66
N GLN A 638 28.63 36.73 24.00
CA GLN A 638 28.11 37.30 25.24
C GLN A 638 28.63 36.56 26.48
N PHE A 639 28.71 35.23 26.46
CA PHE A 639 29.26 34.44 27.56
C PHE A 639 30.75 34.75 27.80
N VAL A 640 31.56 34.75 26.75
CA VAL A 640 32.99 35.13 26.83
C VAL A 640 33.15 36.56 27.35
N ARG A 641 32.27 37.50 26.95
CA ARG A 641 32.25 38.87 27.47
C ARG A 641 31.74 38.99 28.91
N THR A 642 30.84 38.11 29.36
CA THR A 642 30.30 38.11 30.74
C THR A 642 31.19 37.37 31.71
N ILE A 643 32.07 36.48 31.23
CA ILE A 643 33.31 36.15 31.94
C ILE A 643 34.23 37.36 31.79
N ASN A 644 33.78 38.46 32.39
CA ASN A 644 34.57 39.64 32.56
C ASN A 644 35.68 39.19 33.50
N LEU A 645 36.87 38.94 32.95
CA LEU A 645 38.11 38.97 33.72
C LEU A 645 38.40 40.43 34.08
N ASP A 646 37.39 41.13 34.62
CA ASP A 646 37.57 42.44 35.22
C ASP A 646 38.10 42.17 36.61
N LEU A 647 39.43 42.11 36.63
CA LEU A 647 40.26 41.64 37.73
C LEU A 647 40.29 42.64 38.90
N THR A 648 39.35 43.59 38.91
CA THR A 648 39.13 44.57 39.98
C THR A 648 38.01 44.15 40.94
N ASP A 649 37.10 43.26 40.51
CA ASP A 649 36.03 42.70 41.33
C ASP A 649 36.30 41.20 41.58
N PHE A 650 36.65 40.86 42.83
CA PHE A 650 36.96 39.48 43.26
C PHE A 650 35.76 38.53 43.22
N SER A 651 34.61 39.06 42.85
CA SER A 651 33.39 38.33 42.72
C SER A 651 33.33 37.79 41.28
N CYS A 652 33.53 36.48 41.14
CA CYS A 652 33.27 35.74 39.89
C CYS A 652 31.95 34.92 40.02
N PRO A 653 30.82 35.47 40.52
CA PRO A 653 29.95 34.67 41.39
C PRO A 653 28.73 34.09 40.68
N ARG A 654 28.51 34.33 39.39
CA ARG A 654 27.25 33.89 38.74
C ARG A 654 27.40 33.15 37.41
N VAL A 655 28.45 33.42 36.64
CA VAL A 655 28.57 32.91 35.25
C VAL A 655 29.10 31.47 35.19
N CYS A 656 29.88 31.04 36.19
CA CYS A 656 30.44 29.68 36.28
C CYS A 656 29.60 28.71 37.13
N GLN A 657 28.36 29.05 37.47
CA GLN A 657 27.43 28.13 38.13
C GLN A 657 26.92 27.09 37.12
N GLY A 658 26.82 25.82 37.51
CA GLY A 658 26.48 24.73 36.58
C GLY A 658 25.15 24.88 35.82
N GLN A 659 24.19 25.66 36.35
CA GLN A 659 22.91 25.95 35.70
C GLN A 659 23.05 26.93 34.53
N SER A 660 23.75 28.05 34.70
CA SER A 660 23.93 29.06 33.63
C SER A 660 24.78 28.53 32.46
N LEU A 661 25.74 27.66 32.76
CA LEU A 661 26.53 26.95 31.74
C LEU A 661 25.66 26.03 30.87
N ASN A 662 24.67 25.35 31.47
CA ASN A 662 23.76 24.48 30.74
C ASN A 662 22.74 25.28 29.90
N GLU A 663 22.26 26.42 30.37
CA GLU A 663 21.35 27.30 29.60
C GLU A 663 22.01 27.83 28.33
N VAL A 664 23.26 28.30 28.42
CA VAL A 664 24.02 28.79 27.26
C VAL A 664 24.25 27.66 26.25
N VAL A 665 24.69 26.48 26.71
CA VAL A 665 24.86 25.31 25.84
C VAL A 665 23.55 24.91 25.16
N THR A 666 22.44 24.92 25.91
CA THR A 666 21.12 24.55 25.39
C THR A 666 20.68 25.52 24.28
N SER A 667 20.77 26.83 24.51
CA SER A 667 20.39 27.88 23.55
C SER A 667 21.12 27.80 22.20
N LEU A 668 22.36 27.29 22.20
CA LEU A 668 23.21 27.18 21.01
C LEU A 668 23.01 25.87 20.24
N THR A 669 22.38 24.88 20.88
CA THR A 669 22.13 23.53 20.33
C THR A 669 20.69 23.34 19.85
N GLU A 670 19.74 24.15 20.35
CA GLU A 670 18.32 24.10 19.97
C GLU A 670 18.05 24.48 18.50
N LYS A 671 19.00 25.10 17.81
CA LYS A 671 18.84 25.48 16.39
C LYS A 671 19.79 24.67 15.50
N PRO A 672 19.29 23.66 14.76
CA PRO A 672 20.10 22.86 13.83
C PRO A 672 20.84 23.67 12.75
N ASP A 673 20.32 24.84 12.38
CA ASP A 673 20.94 25.72 11.38
C ASP A 673 22.06 26.60 11.96
N SER A 674 22.21 26.68 13.29
CA SER A 674 23.32 27.41 13.93
C SER A 674 24.55 26.55 14.16
N LEU A 675 24.50 25.23 13.97
CA LEU A 675 25.64 24.32 14.22
C LEU A 675 26.95 24.80 13.57
N LEU A 676 26.90 25.23 12.32
CA LEU A 676 28.07 25.70 11.57
C LEU A 676 28.68 26.98 12.18
N LYS A 677 27.82 27.89 12.66
CA LYS A 677 28.21 29.12 13.35
C LYS A 677 28.75 28.83 14.75
N THR A 678 28.09 27.93 15.49
CA THR A 678 28.53 27.47 16.82
C THR A 678 29.91 26.82 16.74
N VAL A 679 30.20 26.05 15.69
CA VAL A 679 31.49 25.38 15.50
C VAL A 679 32.64 26.35 15.23
N SER A 680 32.45 27.41 14.43
CA SER A 680 33.51 28.42 14.27
C SER A 680 33.78 29.18 15.57
N HIS A 681 32.74 29.42 16.38
CA HIS A 681 32.89 30.04 17.70
C HIS A 681 33.59 29.14 18.71
N ILE A 682 33.37 27.82 18.65
CA ILE A 682 34.10 26.84 19.45
C ILE A 682 35.61 26.88 19.13
N ALA A 683 35.99 27.01 17.86
CA ALA A 683 37.40 27.14 17.46
C ALA A 683 38.04 28.44 17.99
N GLY A 684 37.33 29.57 17.92
CA GLY A 684 37.79 30.82 18.53
C GLY A 684 37.94 30.71 20.05
N LEU A 685 36.97 30.08 20.72
CA LEU A 685 36.99 29.85 22.17
C LEU A 685 38.15 28.93 22.59
N GLU A 686 38.46 27.91 21.80
CA GLU A 686 39.61 27.03 22.06
C GLU A 686 40.93 27.80 22.03
N ALA A 687 41.15 28.59 20.98
CA ALA A 687 42.36 29.41 20.85
C ALA A 687 42.51 30.35 22.06
N TYR A 688 41.40 30.93 22.51
CA TYR A 688 41.35 31.78 23.70
C TYR A 688 41.70 31.01 24.99
N VAL A 689 41.04 29.88 25.26
CA VAL A 689 41.34 29.03 26.43
C VAL A 689 42.82 28.61 26.43
N LYS A 690 43.38 28.24 25.28
CA LYS A 690 44.80 27.87 25.14
C LYS A 690 45.73 29.04 25.48
N ASN A 691 45.40 30.25 25.04
CA ASN A 691 46.18 31.44 25.34
C ASN A 691 46.14 31.80 26.84
N VAL A 692 44.95 31.75 27.44
CA VAL A 692 44.76 31.98 28.88
C VAL A 692 45.54 30.95 29.71
N ARG A 693 45.39 29.66 29.41
CA ARG A 693 46.09 28.56 30.11
C ARG A 693 47.61 28.70 30.02
N ARG A 694 48.14 29.01 28.84
CA ARG A 694 49.58 29.25 28.63
C ARG A 694 50.07 30.43 29.47
N THR A 695 49.30 31.52 29.51
CA THR A 695 49.63 32.72 30.29
C THR A 695 49.63 32.42 31.79
N ILE A 696 48.67 31.63 32.29
CA ILE A 696 48.64 31.17 33.69
C ILE A 696 49.89 30.36 34.03
N LEU A 697 50.23 29.36 33.21
CA LEU A 697 51.41 28.51 33.43
C LEU A 697 52.72 29.31 33.41
N GLU A 698 52.89 30.20 32.43
CA GLU A 698 54.02 31.11 32.35
C GLU A 698 54.11 31.94 33.64
N THR A 699 53.00 32.53 34.09
CA THR A 699 52.96 33.40 35.27
C THR A 699 53.24 32.63 36.56
N TRP A 700 52.64 31.46 36.73
CA TRP A 700 52.84 30.59 37.90
C TRP A 700 54.32 30.21 38.08
N SER A 701 55.01 29.87 36.98
CA SER A 701 56.45 29.59 37.00
C SER A 701 57.28 30.81 37.46
N HIS A 702 56.87 32.02 37.08
CA HIS A 702 57.58 33.25 37.47
C HIS A 702 57.25 33.68 38.91
N THR A 703 56.01 33.54 39.35
CA THR A 703 55.58 33.82 40.74
C THR A 703 56.33 32.93 41.73
N ASN A 704 56.47 31.64 41.45
CA ASN A 704 57.26 30.72 42.29
C ASN A 704 58.75 31.09 42.35
N GLY A 705 59.31 31.60 41.24
CA GLY A 705 60.67 32.15 41.22
C GLY A 705 60.82 33.38 42.11
N LEU A 706 59.84 34.28 42.10
CA LEU A 706 59.83 35.49 42.93
C LEU A 706 59.62 35.19 44.42
N THR A 707 58.70 34.29 44.79
CA THR A 707 58.48 33.92 46.19
C THR A 707 59.70 33.25 46.81
N SER A 708 60.37 32.35 46.07
CA SER A 708 61.60 31.70 46.56
C SER A 708 62.76 32.69 46.77
N GLY A 709 62.94 33.66 45.86
CA GLY A 709 63.93 34.73 46.03
C GLY A 709 63.59 35.68 47.18
N ALA A 710 62.30 35.97 47.36
CA ALA A 710 61.85 36.87 48.43
C ALA A 710 61.87 36.24 49.81
N ASP A 711 61.69 34.92 49.95
CA ASP A 711 61.87 34.23 51.23
C ASP A 711 63.33 34.30 51.72
N ALA A 712 64.29 34.25 50.80
CA ALA A 712 65.71 34.45 51.10
C ALA A 712 65.99 35.88 51.60
N GLU A 713 65.42 36.89 50.94
CA GLU A 713 65.55 38.29 51.36
C GLU A 713 64.77 38.59 52.65
N LYS A 714 63.61 37.95 52.88
CA LYS A 714 62.85 38.03 54.14
C LYS A 714 63.65 37.46 55.32
N LYS A 715 64.39 36.37 55.11
CA LYS A 715 65.28 35.81 56.12
C LYS A 715 66.46 36.73 56.43
N ARG A 716 67.05 37.35 55.41
CA ARG A 716 68.12 38.36 55.56
C ARG A 716 67.63 39.60 56.30
N ALA A 717 66.48 40.14 55.90
CA ALA A 717 65.80 41.26 56.53
C ALA A 717 65.58 41.05 58.03
N ASN A 718 65.03 39.88 58.42
CA ASN A 718 64.79 39.57 59.83
C ASN A 718 66.09 39.48 60.64
N ASN A 719 67.16 38.94 60.05
CA ASN A 719 68.48 38.89 60.71
C ASN A 719 69.06 40.28 60.95
N VAL A 720 68.98 41.18 59.96
CA VAL A 720 69.46 42.57 60.08
C VAL A 720 68.60 43.36 61.06
N LEU A 721 67.28 43.19 61.02
CA LEU A 721 66.36 43.78 61.99
C LEU A 721 66.73 43.38 63.43
N GLN A 722 67.06 42.10 63.66
CA GLN A 722 67.48 41.63 64.97
C GLN A 722 68.81 42.27 65.41
N ARG A 723 69.79 42.34 64.51
CA ARG A 723 71.10 42.97 64.79
C ARG A 723 70.99 44.46 65.09
N ILE A 724 70.14 45.18 64.36
CA ILE A 724 69.86 46.60 64.62
C ILE A 724 69.25 46.78 66.02
N LYS A 725 68.32 45.90 66.44
CA LYS A 725 67.75 45.90 67.80
C LYS A 725 68.78 45.55 68.89
N ASP A 726 69.69 44.62 68.60
CA ASP A 726 70.76 44.25 69.52
C ASP A 726 71.76 45.41 69.71
N LEU A 727 72.05 46.14 68.62
CA LEU A 727 72.85 47.38 68.64
C LEU A 727 72.14 48.50 69.40
N GLU A 728 70.83 48.69 69.17
CA GLU A 728 69.97 49.63 69.91
C GLU A 728 70.08 49.37 71.42
N THR A 729 69.92 48.12 71.83
CA THR A 729 70.02 47.68 73.23
C THR A 729 71.44 47.88 73.80
N THR A 730 72.47 47.81 72.97
CA THR A 730 73.87 48.01 73.36
C THR A 730 74.18 49.49 73.55
N VAL A 731 73.70 50.35 72.65
CA VAL A 731 73.78 51.82 72.78
C VAL A 731 73.09 52.27 74.07
N GLU A 732 71.88 51.75 74.35
CA GLU A 732 71.13 52.09 75.57
C GLU A 732 71.87 51.64 76.84
N ARG A 733 72.48 50.45 76.85
CA ARG A 733 73.30 49.98 77.99
C ARG A 733 74.53 50.86 78.23
N ILE A 734 75.21 51.30 77.18
CA ILE A 734 76.37 52.19 77.29
C ILE A 734 75.94 53.54 77.86
N LYS A 735 74.81 54.08 77.37
CA LYS A 735 74.21 55.32 77.88
C LYS A 735 73.91 55.21 79.38
N ILE A 736 73.21 54.17 79.82
CA ILE A 736 72.89 53.93 81.23
C ILE A 736 74.17 53.83 82.08
N LYS A 737 75.19 53.12 81.58
CA LYS A 737 76.47 53.00 82.29
C LYS A 737 77.18 54.35 82.44
N LYS A 738 77.21 55.17 81.40
CA LYS A 738 77.83 56.50 81.44
C LYS A 738 77.07 57.47 82.34
N GLN A 739 75.74 57.38 82.38
CA GLN A 739 74.92 58.13 83.35
C GLN A 739 75.24 57.71 84.78
N ALA A 740 75.38 56.40 85.04
CA ALA A 740 75.77 55.90 86.36
C ALA A 740 77.18 56.35 86.77
N ASP A 741 78.15 56.33 85.85
CA ASP A 741 79.52 56.82 86.09
C ASP A 741 79.54 58.33 86.42
N SER A 742 78.73 59.14 85.71
CA SER A 742 78.58 60.58 85.98
C SER A 742 77.98 60.86 87.37
N VAL A 743 76.93 60.14 87.74
CA VAL A 743 76.30 60.25 89.08
C VAL A 743 77.26 59.80 90.19
N ALA A 744 78.04 58.74 89.96
CA ALA A 744 79.06 58.29 90.91
C ALA A 744 80.16 59.36 91.11
N HIS A 745 80.56 60.05 90.04
CA HIS A 745 81.57 61.11 90.10
C HIS A 745 81.07 62.37 90.83
N GLU A 746 79.81 62.74 90.63
CA GLU A 746 79.10 63.80 91.39
C GLU A 746 78.97 63.45 92.88
N LEU A 747 78.60 62.21 93.21
CA LEU A 747 78.53 61.71 94.59
C LEU A 747 79.90 61.76 95.29
N GLN A 748 80.98 61.40 94.58
CA GLN A 748 82.35 61.51 95.09
C GLN A 748 82.72 62.97 95.41
N SER A 749 82.41 63.91 94.51
CA SER A 749 82.61 65.35 94.69
C SER A 749 81.83 65.90 95.90
N ILE A 750 80.61 65.40 96.15
CA ILE A 750 79.82 65.75 97.33
C ILE A 750 80.44 65.17 98.61
N MET A 751 80.91 63.91 98.59
CA MET A 751 81.62 63.31 99.73
C MET A 751 82.88 64.09 100.11
N ASP A 752 83.66 64.54 99.13
CA ASP A 752 84.87 65.34 99.37
C ASP A 752 84.54 66.69 100.04
N LYS A 753 83.44 67.33 99.64
CA LYS A 753 82.93 68.57 100.27
C LYS A 753 82.44 68.37 101.71
N ILE A 754 81.83 67.22 102.00
CA ILE A 754 81.40 66.83 103.35
C ILE A 754 82.63 66.60 104.25
N CYS A 755 83.65 65.90 103.75
CA CYS A 755 84.89 65.67 104.48
C CYS A 755 85.63 66.98 104.80
N ALA A 756 85.69 67.92 103.85
CA ALA A 756 86.28 69.25 104.07
C ALA A 756 85.54 70.08 105.15
N SER A 757 84.23 69.88 105.28
CA SER A 757 83.39 70.56 106.28
C SER A 757 83.58 69.98 107.69
N ALA A 758 83.76 68.66 107.82
CA ALA A 758 84.05 67.98 109.08
C ALA A 758 85.39 68.42 109.70
N THR A 759 86.41 68.64 108.88
CA THR A 759 87.74 69.12 109.31
C THR A 759 87.68 70.53 109.92
N LYS A 760 86.82 71.43 109.38
CA LYS A 760 86.61 72.77 109.92
C LYS A 760 85.88 72.76 111.28
N LEU A 761 84.96 71.83 111.48
CA LEU A 761 84.23 71.68 112.75
C LEU A 761 85.15 71.21 113.90
N HIS A 762 86.13 70.36 113.60
CA HIS A 762 87.11 69.87 114.55
C HIS A 762 88.06 70.98 115.05
N ALA A 763 88.42 71.94 114.19
CA ALA A 763 89.28 73.08 114.54
C ALA A 763 88.60 74.05 115.53
N ILE A 764 87.29 74.27 115.40
CA ILE A 764 86.53 75.18 116.27
C ILE A 764 86.39 74.60 117.70
N LYS A 765 86.25 73.28 117.81
CA LYS A 765 86.15 72.57 119.11
C LYS A 765 87.45 72.60 119.92
N ALA A 766 88.61 72.64 119.25
CA ALA A 766 89.92 72.72 119.90
C ALA A 766 90.20 74.10 120.53
N ILE A 767 89.68 75.18 119.94
CA ILE A 767 89.86 76.56 120.42
C ILE A 767 89.01 76.84 121.67
N GLY A 768 87.79 76.30 121.74
CA GLY A 768 86.90 76.45 122.90
C GLY A 768 87.41 75.79 124.19
N ASN A 769 88.15 74.69 124.09
CA ASN A 769 88.70 73.98 125.26
C ASN A 769 89.91 74.70 125.89
N GLY A 770 90.65 75.51 125.12
CA GLY A 770 91.77 76.31 125.63
C GLY A 770 91.33 77.48 126.51
N PHE A 771 90.19 78.11 126.21
CA PHE A 771 89.70 79.26 126.96
C PHE A 771 89.17 78.89 128.35
N ILE A 772 88.58 77.70 128.49
CA ILE A 772 88.01 77.18 129.75
C ILE A 772 89.12 76.79 130.74
N ALA A 773 90.28 76.31 130.25
CA ALA A 773 91.43 75.95 131.09
C ALA A 773 92.11 77.18 131.70
N THR A 774 92.25 78.26 130.93
CA THR A 774 92.91 79.51 131.38
C THR A 774 92.07 80.28 132.41
N ALA A 775 90.74 80.28 132.27
CA ALA A 775 89.83 80.91 133.22
C ALA A 775 89.78 80.18 134.58
N LYS A 776 90.06 78.88 134.61
CA LYS A 776 90.08 78.06 135.84
C LYS A 776 91.36 78.28 136.65
N ALA A 777 92.52 78.36 135.98
CA ALA A 777 93.80 78.63 136.63
C ALA A 777 93.89 80.03 137.30
N LEU A 778 93.22 81.04 136.72
CA LEU A 778 93.20 82.39 137.26
C LEU A 778 92.36 82.50 138.56
N LYS A 779 91.30 81.70 138.67
CA LYS A 779 90.40 81.65 139.84
C LYS A 779 91.06 80.98 141.06
N ASP A 780 91.88 79.96 140.81
CA ASP A 780 92.56 79.19 141.87
C ASP A 780 93.73 79.98 142.50
N ASN A 781 94.45 80.79 141.72
CA ASN A 781 95.55 81.63 142.22
C ASN A 781 95.08 82.80 143.11
N VAL A 782 93.93 83.42 142.80
CA VAL A 782 93.33 84.49 143.63
C VAL A 782 92.86 83.96 144.99
N SER A 783 92.50 82.67 145.08
CA SER A 783 92.06 82.03 146.33
C SER A 783 93.20 81.55 147.25
N VAL A 784 94.44 81.52 146.77
CA VAL A 784 95.63 81.15 147.56
C VAL A 784 96.28 82.38 148.19
N GLU A 785 96.43 83.48 147.44
CA GLU A 785 97.01 84.72 147.96
C GLU A 785 96.10 85.43 148.98
N SER A 786 94.77 85.36 148.81
CA SER A 786 93.82 85.83 149.82
C SER A 786 93.91 85.08 151.16
N ARG A 787 94.33 83.81 151.16
CA ARG A 787 94.54 83.01 152.37
C ARG A 787 95.88 83.28 153.06
N ARG A 788 96.93 83.64 152.32
CA ARG A 788 98.22 84.10 152.86
C ARG A 788 98.10 85.46 153.55
N ALA A 789 97.41 86.41 152.91
CA ALA A 789 97.22 87.74 153.49
C ALA A 789 96.36 87.72 154.78
N LYS A 790 95.36 86.82 154.87
CA LYS A 790 94.54 86.65 156.09
C LYS A 790 95.23 85.93 157.26
N ALA A 791 96.30 85.19 157.00
CA ALA A 791 97.13 84.61 158.07
C ALA A 791 98.10 85.67 158.63
N ALA A 792 98.62 86.55 157.77
CA ALA A 792 99.41 87.71 158.18
C ALA A 792 98.59 88.77 158.96
N TRP A 793 97.26 88.74 158.85
CA TRP A 793 96.35 89.51 159.73
C TRP A 793 96.55 89.18 161.23
N ARG A 794 96.98 87.98 161.66
CA ARG A 794 96.87 87.61 163.09
C ARG A 794 98.13 87.71 163.96
N ASP A 795 99.33 87.73 163.38
CA ASP A 795 100.58 87.68 164.17
C ASP A 795 101.23 89.06 164.40
N ALA A 796 100.75 90.13 163.74
CA ALA A 796 101.39 91.46 163.80
C ALA A 796 100.59 92.51 164.60
N GLU A 797 99.48 92.14 165.24
CA GLU A 797 98.58 93.07 165.96
C GLU A 797 98.80 93.08 167.50
N ASP A 798 99.92 92.56 168.02
CA ASP A 798 100.18 92.55 169.50
C ASP A 798 101.34 93.45 169.97
N VAL A 799 101.99 94.24 169.10
CA VAL A 799 102.90 95.31 169.54
C VAL A 799 102.82 96.53 168.61
N SER A 800 102.25 97.60 169.15
CA SER A 800 102.33 99.00 168.69
C SER A 800 101.76 99.38 167.31
N GLY A 801 100.67 100.14 167.35
CA GLY A 801 100.72 101.55 166.92
C GLY A 801 100.30 101.92 165.49
N ILE A 802 99.11 102.52 165.42
CA ILE A 802 98.81 103.77 164.68
C ILE A 802 98.61 103.68 163.15
N SER A 803 97.35 103.99 162.78
CA SER A 803 96.93 104.92 161.71
C SER A 803 96.75 104.45 160.27
N GLN A 804 95.75 105.12 159.68
CA GLN A 804 95.52 105.37 158.25
C GLN A 804 94.91 104.23 157.42
N GLU A 805 93.59 104.09 157.59
CA GLU A 805 92.70 103.63 156.52
C GLU A 805 92.41 104.82 155.59
N VAL A 806 92.98 104.74 154.39
CA VAL A 806 92.74 105.67 153.29
C VAL A 806 92.38 104.82 152.07
N GLU A 807 91.17 105.11 151.61
CA GLU A 807 90.75 105.17 150.21
C GLU A 807 90.17 103.95 149.50
N ASP A 808 89.01 104.29 148.93
CA ASP A 808 88.41 103.84 147.69
C ASP A 808 87.53 102.58 147.74
N GLY A 809 86.20 102.70 147.58
CA GLY A 809 85.53 103.52 146.56
C GLY A 809 85.66 102.80 145.23
N SER A 810 84.60 102.51 144.48
CA SER A 810 83.66 103.48 143.97
C SER A 810 82.65 102.67 143.14
N HIS A 811 81.35 102.62 143.48
CA HIS A 811 80.34 103.66 143.26
C HIS A 811 79.41 103.31 142.08
N MET A 812 78.10 103.37 142.37
CA MET A 812 77.12 104.02 141.49
C MET A 812 77.72 105.28 140.85
N PRO A 813 77.39 105.61 139.58
CA PRO A 813 76.31 106.58 139.43
C PRO A 813 75.44 106.44 138.17
N ARG A 814 74.17 106.81 138.35
CA ARG A 814 73.41 107.65 137.42
C ARG A 814 73.97 109.07 137.48
N GLU A 815 74.20 109.70 136.33
CA GLU A 815 73.55 110.96 135.94
C GLU A 815 73.97 111.29 134.48
N VAL A 816 72.98 111.36 133.58
CA VAL A 816 72.78 112.45 132.61
C VAL A 816 74.00 112.93 131.78
N LEU A 817 73.94 112.65 130.47
CA LEU A 817 74.04 113.61 129.35
C LEU A 817 74.92 114.85 129.61
N ARG A 818 75.96 115.14 128.80
CA ARG A 818 75.88 115.77 127.46
C ARG A 818 77.32 116.23 127.18
N ARG A 819 77.99 116.07 126.05
CA ARG A 819 77.67 115.94 124.62
C ARG A 819 78.89 115.23 123.99
N LEU A 820 78.67 114.52 122.87
CA LEU A 820 79.53 114.49 121.67
C LEU A 820 81.05 114.50 121.93
N ARG A 821 81.79 113.57 121.36
CA ARG A 821 81.94 113.55 119.91
C ARG A 821 82.32 112.12 119.51
N ASN A 822 81.60 111.48 118.63
CA ASN A 822 80.52 111.98 117.80
C ASN A 822 79.84 110.68 117.29
N ILE A 823 79.05 110.70 116.25
CA ILE A 823 79.59 110.30 114.94
C ILE A 823 80.54 109.10 115.02
#